data_AF-A0A0S9C9A3-F1
#
_entry.id   AF-A0A0S9C9A3-F1
#
_cell.length_a   1.000
_cell.length_b   1.000
_cell.length_c   1.000
_cell.angle_alpha   90.00
_cell.angle_beta   90.00
_cell.angle_gamma   90.00
#
_symmetry.space_group_name_H-M   'P 1'
#
loop_
_entity.id
_entity.type
_entity.pdbx_description
1 polymer ?
#
loop_
_entity_poly.entity_id
_entity_poly.type
_entity_poly.pdbx_seq_one_letter_code
_entity_poly.pdbx_strand_id
1 'polypeptide(L)'
;MTKIFGSLTALGLFGGSSALGSYFSRFPAIELPAVRKAKAAFTAPKTIAPWQSGSGPDSAAAKGAAVGRTLAMKTIIDSKSDPAAGGNRDVQNSFTVYKALDRLQIIAEAAVKANSTTARAALQKSFDRGLADLQGFMQSAEGDKLRLSFDSIGRTVKSSVISAAATRKVAARPITNGSAGSIPGLAGTERIAIHLAKNGHSEDLVVDLSTLAQPPTLAAVVTALNDAVGATVIKDDKGVPIKDKDGKTISRWQTRFKAVRIDGDNWGMAYELPESERVTVRQAGAPDALMIVNGQATGSNGATTPDGATVALRRQNDPAGATSPIGRLATLSATDRLATERATLLQKAAKPMKLPKGVALPTIDPTVHADLDVRAAAGDGSGNSYLVGTTKGDFGGVVSEGGRDLYLTKVDSRGAIIWQRTLGVTGDADGAAVAVDAAGAVTVAGHAKARIPIRNPTTGEIRYTDSTDQDIVVARFSARGDTMMQNVVRAIGNDTCTALTVGANGAVFVGGRGAQASSAYLLQIDDAGRMVQRRDLSGVDNVSALAVGKDGNVVALTRAGGTTSMSLVSASAIGNDLATLSLGTADGRALAVAADGTIAVAGTTDARISGAQANAPSGARDGFVARVDAALAGASTTYIGTGGDDQIDSIAFLGSNIHVGGRTDSALKNAPRGPVDGFVAHVDAAAGAVGGISQFGQGQVTTGPVRIVTLAGGGGSLQALGLPNGELAPVGSQNLTATTSLNAGDTFAVSVDGGRPITFTIAADDTLETLTRRMSLKIGRAATVSTAVATNGRQLSLGALPGHSVTLVAGKKGSDALAKLGLSPRTLKASVGGGGPASLVKPGGDYALDLSRALTVDTKASAQLTLGKLKSAISIAQSGYRSLYWDQTKAALLSGNSRGDRYTESRTAAYRAALARLSS
;
A
#
# COMPACT_ATOMS: atom_id res chain seq x y z
N MET A 1 71.97 8.29 -2.57
CA MET A 1 72.08 8.38 -4.05
C MET A 1 70.74 8.56 -4.78
N THR A 2 69.60 8.64 -4.09
CA THR A 2 68.24 8.72 -4.69
C THR A 2 67.77 10.13 -5.06
N LYS A 3 68.57 11.18 -4.80
CA LYS A 3 68.22 12.59 -5.08
C LYS A 3 68.99 13.22 -6.26
N ILE A 4 69.84 12.46 -6.96
CA ILE A 4 70.62 12.98 -8.12
C ILE A 4 69.92 12.68 -9.47
N PHE A 5 68.98 11.73 -9.51
CA PHE A 5 68.31 11.34 -10.76
C PHE A 5 67.11 12.23 -11.18
N GLY A 6 66.64 13.11 -10.30
CA GLY A 6 65.51 14.00 -10.61
C GLY A 6 65.88 15.25 -11.41
N SER A 7 67.16 15.65 -11.43
CA SER A 7 67.60 16.92 -12.01
C SER A 7 68.27 16.81 -13.38
N LEU A 8 68.39 15.60 -13.97
CA LEU A 8 69.07 15.38 -15.26
C LEU A 8 68.12 15.06 -16.42
N THR A 9 66.83 14.81 -16.18
CA THR A 9 65.81 14.68 -17.23
C THR A 9 65.38 16.03 -17.83
N ALA A 10 65.78 17.16 -17.23
CA ALA A 10 65.46 18.49 -17.73
C ALA A 10 66.40 19.02 -18.84
N LEU A 11 67.48 18.29 -19.20
CA LEU A 11 68.44 18.73 -20.23
C LEU A 11 68.31 18.01 -21.60
N GLY A 12 67.31 17.15 -21.81
CA GLY A 12 67.08 16.47 -23.09
C GLY A 12 66.29 17.28 -24.13
N LEU A 13 66.08 18.58 -23.90
CA LEU A 13 65.20 19.44 -24.71
C LEU A 13 65.89 20.08 -25.93
N PHE A 14 67.15 19.75 -26.21
CA PHE A 14 67.83 20.13 -27.45
C PHE A 14 68.32 18.88 -28.18
N GLY A 15 67.90 18.76 -29.45
CA GLY A 15 67.95 17.53 -30.23
C GLY A 15 69.33 16.89 -30.33
N GLY A 16 69.36 15.57 -30.15
CA GLY A 16 70.53 14.73 -30.39
C GLY A 16 70.42 13.40 -29.64
N SER A 17 70.27 12.30 -30.38
CA SER A 17 70.32 10.93 -29.87
C SER A 17 71.67 10.68 -29.19
N SER A 18 71.75 10.83 -27.87
CA SER A 18 72.99 10.62 -27.13
C SER A 18 73.14 9.14 -26.76
N ALA A 19 74.35 8.60 -26.97
CA ALA A 19 74.75 7.21 -26.69
C ALA A 19 74.64 6.78 -25.20
N LEU A 20 74.14 7.65 -24.32
CA LEU A 20 73.80 7.35 -22.93
C LEU A 20 72.39 6.76 -22.77
N GLY A 21 71.46 7.03 -23.71
CA GLY A 21 70.11 6.44 -23.69
C GLY A 21 70.10 4.92 -23.90
N SER A 22 71.10 4.38 -24.62
CA SER A 22 71.31 2.94 -24.82
C SER A 22 72.01 2.25 -23.65
N TYR A 23 72.58 3.01 -22.70
CA TYR A 23 73.21 2.46 -21.49
C TYR A 23 72.18 2.23 -20.36
N PHE A 24 71.15 3.08 -20.26
CA PHE A 24 70.09 2.96 -19.24
C PHE A 24 68.96 1.98 -19.61
N SER A 25 68.87 1.53 -20.87
CA SER A 25 67.95 0.45 -21.28
C SER A 25 68.41 -0.96 -20.84
N ARG A 26 69.60 -1.07 -20.21
CA ARG A 26 70.13 -2.32 -19.64
C ARG A 26 69.80 -2.56 -18.16
N PHE A 27 69.17 -1.62 -17.47
CA PHE A 27 68.69 -1.85 -16.10
C PHE A 27 67.22 -2.28 -16.11
N PRO A 28 66.85 -3.39 -15.45
CA PRO A 28 65.44 -3.78 -15.34
C PRO A 28 64.67 -2.65 -14.63
N ALA A 29 63.50 -2.29 -15.18
CA ALA A 29 62.63 -1.28 -14.59
C ALA A 29 62.36 -1.63 -13.12
N ILE A 30 62.89 -0.83 -12.18
CA ILE A 30 62.74 -1.10 -10.74
C ILE A 30 61.30 -0.72 -10.35
N GLU A 31 60.41 -1.72 -10.32
CA GLU A 31 59.04 -1.53 -9.83
C GLU A 31 59.07 -1.04 -8.37
N LEU A 32 58.40 0.11 -8.12
CA LEU A 32 58.25 0.70 -6.80
C LEU A 32 57.73 -0.36 -5.80
N PRO A 33 58.19 -0.37 -4.53
CA PRO A 33 57.75 -1.34 -3.52
C PRO A 33 56.23 -1.38 -3.33
N ALA A 34 55.55 -0.23 -3.44
CA ALA A 34 54.09 -0.14 -3.38
C ALA A 34 53.40 -0.84 -4.56
N VAL A 35 53.98 -0.77 -5.76
CA VAL A 35 53.49 -1.41 -6.98
C VAL A 35 53.66 -2.93 -6.86
N ARG A 36 54.83 -3.41 -6.41
CA ARG A 36 55.06 -4.84 -6.17
C ARG A 36 54.13 -5.43 -5.12
N LYS A 37 53.95 -4.74 -4.00
CA LYS A 37 53.04 -5.16 -2.91
C LYS A 37 51.58 -5.22 -3.38
N ALA A 38 51.13 -4.23 -4.16
CA ALA A 38 49.78 -4.24 -4.71
C ALA A 38 49.60 -5.32 -5.77
N LYS A 39 50.53 -5.48 -6.71
CA LYS A 39 50.52 -6.49 -7.78
C LYS A 39 50.46 -7.92 -7.22
N ALA A 40 51.17 -8.21 -6.14
CA ALA A 40 51.16 -9.50 -5.46
C ALA A 40 49.77 -9.89 -4.90
N ALA A 41 48.87 -8.94 -4.65
CA ALA A 41 47.51 -9.23 -4.18
C ALA A 41 46.58 -9.74 -5.29
N PHE A 42 46.91 -9.51 -6.57
CA PHE A 42 46.10 -9.90 -7.73
C PHE A 42 46.47 -11.30 -8.20
N THR A 43 45.84 -12.31 -7.61
CA THR A 43 46.13 -13.73 -7.83
C THR A 43 45.14 -14.43 -8.78
N ALA A 44 44.19 -13.71 -9.38
CA ALA A 44 43.19 -14.30 -10.25
C ALA A 44 43.84 -14.88 -11.53
N PRO A 45 43.53 -16.13 -11.92
CA PRO A 45 44.07 -16.74 -13.13
C PRO A 45 43.58 -15.97 -14.36
N LYS A 46 44.44 -15.82 -15.38
CA LYS A 46 44.08 -15.07 -16.59
C LYS A 46 42.95 -15.80 -17.34
N THR A 47 41.78 -15.16 -17.44
CA THR A 47 40.62 -15.68 -18.18
C THR A 47 40.32 -14.85 -19.43
N ILE A 48 39.66 -15.45 -20.40
CA ILE A 48 39.13 -14.75 -21.59
C ILE A 48 37.69 -14.38 -21.32
N ALA A 49 37.37 -13.10 -21.36
CA ALA A 49 36.01 -12.65 -21.07
C ALA A 49 35.05 -12.91 -22.24
N PRO A 50 33.75 -13.21 -21.99
CA PRO A 50 32.77 -13.50 -23.04
C PRO A 50 32.60 -12.40 -24.10
N TRP A 51 32.88 -11.15 -23.74
CA TRP A 51 32.81 -10.00 -24.64
C TRP A 51 34.08 -9.77 -25.47
N GLN A 52 35.13 -10.56 -25.26
CA GLN A 52 36.41 -10.48 -25.99
C GLN A 52 36.52 -11.50 -27.12
N SER A 53 35.65 -12.52 -27.16
CA SER A 53 35.67 -13.64 -28.11
C SER A 53 35.01 -13.37 -29.49
N GLY A 54 34.63 -12.13 -29.80
CA GLY A 54 34.28 -11.70 -31.17
C GLY A 54 32.78 -11.66 -31.50
N SER A 55 32.39 -10.50 -32.07
CA SER A 55 31.16 -10.13 -32.80
C SER A 55 29.84 -10.78 -32.38
N GLY A 56 29.00 -10.01 -31.69
CA GLY A 56 27.55 -10.27 -31.67
C GLY A 56 27.01 -10.34 -33.11
N PRO A 57 25.79 -10.87 -33.30
CA PRO A 57 25.23 -11.09 -34.63
C PRO A 57 25.15 -9.78 -35.44
N ASP A 58 26.00 -9.61 -36.46
CA ASP A 58 26.08 -8.35 -37.22
C ASP A 58 24.91 -8.19 -38.22
N SER A 59 24.26 -9.28 -38.62
CA SER A 59 23.11 -9.26 -39.54
C SER A 59 21.74 -9.17 -38.84
N ALA A 60 20.75 -8.57 -39.50
CA ALA A 60 19.38 -8.45 -38.98
C ALA A 60 18.74 -9.83 -38.68
N ALA A 61 19.00 -10.83 -39.52
CA ALA A 61 18.53 -12.20 -39.33
C ALA A 61 19.16 -12.85 -38.09
N ALA A 62 20.46 -12.63 -37.85
CA ALA A 62 21.14 -13.18 -36.70
C ALA A 62 20.73 -12.49 -35.38
N LYS A 63 20.38 -11.19 -35.42
CA LYS A 63 19.75 -10.47 -34.30
C LYS A 63 18.34 -10.98 -34.02
N GLY A 64 17.53 -11.21 -35.07
CA GLY A 64 16.20 -11.82 -34.93
C GLY A 64 16.25 -13.22 -34.31
N ALA A 65 17.19 -14.06 -34.75
CA ALA A 65 17.42 -15.38 -34.17
C ALA A 65 17.89 -15.31 -32.70
N ALA A 66 18.70 -14.30 -32.33
CA ALA A 66 19.11 -14.08 -30.95
C ALA A 66 17.94 -13.68 -30.03
N VAL A 67 17.03 -12.83 -30.52
CA VAL A 67 15.77 -12.51 -29.82
C VAL A 67 14.94 -13.78 -29.64
N GLY A 68 14.72 -14.55 -30.71
CA GLY A 68 13.96 -15.80 -30.66
C GLY A 68 14.53 -16.82 -29.67
N ARG A 69 15.86 -17.03 -29.67
CA ARG A 69 16.54 -17.90 -28.70
C ARG A 69 16.34 -17.43 -27.26
N THR A 70 16.44 -16.12 -27.02
CA THR A 70 16.31 -15.54 -25.68
C THR A 70 14.87 -15.67 -25.17
N LEU A 71 13.87 -15.44 -26.03
CA LEU A 71 12.46 -15.60 -25.69
C LEU A 71 12.07 -17.05 -25.38
N ALA A 72 12.77 -18.02 -25.97
CA ALA A 72 12.56 -19.44 -25.72
C ALA A 72 13.23 -19.95 -24.42
N MET A 73 14.08 -19.13 -23.77
CA MET A 73 14.75 -19.56 -22.54
C MET A 73 13.78 -19.59 -21.35
N LYS A 74 13.85 -20.66 -20.55
CA LYS A 74 13.13 -20.73 -19.26
C LYS A 74 13.68 -19.74 -18.24
N THR A 75 15.00 -19.51 -18.26
CA THR A 75 15.69 -18.50 -17.45
C THR A 75 16.81 -17.86 -18.25
N ILE A 76 17.09 -16.57 -18.03
CA ILE A 76 18.24 -15.91 -18.65
C ILE A 76 19.57 -16.19 -17.94
N ILE A 77 19.54 -16.93 -16.83
CA ILE A 77 20.72 -17.25 -16.04
C ILE A 77 21.34 -18.55 -16.54
N ASP A 78 22.64 -18.48 -16.83
CA ASP A 78 23.43 -19.66 -17.16
C ASP A 78 23.85 -20.37 -15.87
N SER A 79 23.21 -21.51 -15.58
CA SER A 79 23.49 -22.30 -14.38
C SER A 79 24.72 -23.20 -14.52
N LYS A 80 25.27 -23.34 -15.73
CA LYS A 80 26.48 -24.14 -15.96
C LYS A 80 27.72 -23.32 -15.67
N SER A 81 28.69 -23.92 -14.98
CA SER A 81 30.02 -23.31 -14.80
C SER A 81 30.67 -23.10 -16.16
N ASP A 82 31.17 -21.88 -16.40
CA ASP A 82 31.87 -21.54 -17.63
C ASP A 82 33.33 -22.00 -17.50
N PRO A 83 33.81 -22.93 -18.34
CA PRO A 83 35.20 -23.39 -18.29
C PRO A 83 36.20 -22.22 -18.46
N ALA A 84 35.82 -21.18 -19.19
CA ALA A 84 36.65 -19.99 -19.39
C ALA A 84 36.84 -19.17 -18.10
N ALA A 85 36.02 -19.38 -17.07
CA ALA A 85 36.17 -18.74 -15.76
C ALA A 85 37.29 -19.36 -14.90
N GLY A 86 37.90 -20.47 -15.34
CA GLY A 86 39.07 -21.06 -14.68
C GLY A 86 38.83 -21.49 -13.23
N GLY A 87 37.59 -21.84 -12.87
CA GLY A 87 37.20 -22.24 -11.51
C GLY A 87 37.12 -21.10 -10.49
N ASN A 88 37.31 -19.83 -10.89
CA ASN A 88 37.20 -18.69 -9.99
C ASN A 88 35.74 -18.22 -9.88
N ARG A 89 35.21 -18.22 -8.65
CA ARG A 89 33.81 -17.87 -8.35
C ARG A 89 33.45 -16.43 -8.72
N ASP A 90 34.34 -15.46 -8.49
CA ASP A 90 34.10 -14.05 -8.84
C ASP A 90 34.04 -13.82 -10.35
N VAL A 91 34.90 -14.53 -11.09
CA VAL A 91 34.93 -14.49 -12.55
C VAL A 91 33.68 -15.14 -13.13
N GLN A 92 33.29 -16.30 -12.60
CA GLN A 92 32.06 -17.00 -12.99
C GLN A 92 30.84 -16.09 -12.79
N ASN A 93 30.70 -15.47 -11.62
CA ASN A 93 29.59 -14.56 -11.32
C ASN A 93 29.58 -13.37 -12.29
N SER A 94 30.73 -12.80 -12.60
CA SER A 94 30.85 -11.69 -13.56
C SER A 94 30.41 -12.08 -14.97
N PHE A 95 30.77 -13.29 -15.41
CA PHE A 95 30.38 -13.80 -16.73
C PHE A 95 28.89 -14.09 -16.81
N THR A 96 28.31 -14.70 -15.77
CA THR A 96 26.87 -14.96 -15.69
C THR A 96 26.06 -13.65 -15.70
N VAL A 97 26.47 -12.65 -14.91
CA VAL A 97 25.81 -11.33 -14.89
C VAL A 97 25.93 -10.64 -16.25
N TYR A 98 27.11 -10.64 -16.89
CA TYR A 98 27.28 -10.05 -18.21
C TYR A 98 26.36 -10.70 -19.25
N LYS A 99 26.34 -12.05 -19.34
CA LYS A 99 25.51 -12.77 -20.32
C LYS A 99 24.03 -12.50 -20.10
N ALA A 100 23.57 -12.41 -18.84
CA ALA A 100 22.20 -12.06 -18.51
C ALA A 100 21.85 -10.62 -18.93
N LEU A 101 22.73 -9.65 -18.64
CA LEU A 101 22.54 -8.25 -19.05
C LEU A 101 22.52 -8.09 -20.58
N ASP A 102 23.38 -8.81 -21.29
CA ASP A 102 23.43 -8.81 -22.75
C ASP A 102 22.12 -9.36 -23.36
N ARG A 103 21.59 -10.46 -22.80
CA ARG A 103 20.28 -11.01 -23.16
C ARG A 103 19.14 -10.00 -22.93
N LEU A 104 19.14 -9.30 -21.81
CA LEU A 104 18.17 -8.23 -21.52
C LEU A 104 18.32 -7.04 -22.47
N GLN A 105 19.56 -6.68 -22.83
CA GLN A 105 19.82 -5.63 -23.82
C GLN A 105 19.23 -6.00 -25.18
N ILE A 106 19.38 -7.24 -25.64
CA ILE A 106 18.81 -7.73 -26.90
C ILE A 106 17.28 -7.58 -26.91
N ILE A 107 16.61 -7.94 -25.81
CA ILE A 107 15.15 -7.77 -25.68
C ILE A 107 14.76 -6.28 -25.72
N ALA A 108 15.48 -5.42 -25.00
CA ALA A 108 15.22 -3.98 -24.98
C ALA A 108 15.45 -3.34 -26.37
N GLU A 109 16.50 -3.72 -27.09
CA GLU A 109 16.74 -3.27 -28.47
C GLU A 109 15.63 -3.69 -29.43
N ALA A 110 15.13 -4.92 -29.29
CA ALA A 110 13.99 -5.40 -30.07
C ALA A 110 12.73 -4.58 -29.76
N ALA A 111 12.49 -4.24 -28.50
CA ALA A 111 11.33 -3.47 -28.09
C ALA A 111 11.37 -2.00 -28.56
N VAL A 112 12.56 -1.38 -28.61
CA VAL A 112 12.74 -0.04 -29.19
C VAL A 112 12.40 -0.03 -30.69
N LYS A 113 12.67 -1.13 -31.40
CA LYS A 113 12.41 -1.28 -32.83
C LYS A 113 11.00 -1.79 -33.15
N ALA A 114 10.28 -2.35 -32.18
CA ALA A 114 8.94 -2.89 -32.37
C ALA A 114 7.95 -1.80 -32.77
N ASN A 115 7.16 -2.08 -33.82
CA ASN A 115 6.22 -1.14 -34.42
C ASN A 115 4.79 -1.25 -33.86
N SER A 116 4.49 -2.23 -33.00
CA SER A 116 3.17 -2.39 -32.38
C SER A 116 3.25 -2.53 -30.86
N THR A 117 2.13 -2.22 -30.18
CA THR A 117 1.96 -2.41 -28.73
C THR A 117 1.96 -3.89 -28.36
N THR A 118 1.31 -4.75 -29.16
CA THR A 118 1.26 -6.20 -28.96
C THR A 118 2.64 -6.85 -29.01
N ALA A 119 3.49 -6.45 -29.98
CA ALA A 119 4.86 -6.96 -30.08
C ALA A 119 5.70 -6.57 -28.84
N ARG A 120 5.55 -5.33 -28.35
CA ARG A 120 6.20 -4.88 -27.11
C ARG A 120 5.68 -5.63 -25.88
N ALA A 121 4.37 -5.89 -25.78
CA ALA A 121 3.79 -6.64 -24.67
C ALA A 121 4.33 -8.09 -24.58
N ALA A 122 4.59 -8.74 -25.72
CA ALA A 122 5.23 -10.05 -25.74
C ALA A 122 6.69 -10.01 -25.24
N LEU A 123 7.47 -9.01 -25.67
CA LEU A 123 8.85 -8.80 -25.21
C LEU A 123 8.92 -8.42 -23.73
N GLN A 124 7.96 -7.63 -23.24
CA GLN A 124 7.85 -7.21 -21.85
C GLN A 124 7.80 -8.40 -20.89
N LYS A 125 6.97 -9.41 -21.16
CA LYS A 125 6.85 -10.60 -20.30
C LYS A 125 8.19 -11.33 -20.11
N SER A 126 8.95 -11.47 -21.18
CA SER A 126 10.28 -12.10 -21.13
C SER A 126 11.33 -11.21 -20.49
N PHE A 127 11.23 -9.89 -20.70
CA PHE A 127 12.08 -8.91 -20.04
C PHE A 127 11.92 -8.94 -18.51
N ASP A 128 10.67 -8.91 -18.02
CA ASP A 128 10.37 -8.93 -16.58
C ASP A 128 10.87 -10.21 -15.91
N ARG A 129 10.65 -11.36 -16.56
CA ARG A 129 11.17 -12.64 -16.09
C ARG A 129 12.70 -12.61 -16.01
N GLY A 130 13.35 -12.14 -17.08
CA GLY A 130 14.80 -12.07 -17.12
C GLY A 130 15.39 -11.13 -16.06
N LEU A 131 14.77 -9.98 -15.85
CA LEU A 131 15.20 -9.02 -14.84
C LEU A 131 15.06 -9.59 -13.42
N ALA A 132 13.96 -10.31 -13.14
CA ALA A 132 13.75 -11.01 -11.88
C ALA A 132 14.77 -12.14 -11.66
N ASP A 133 15.07 -12.93 -12.69
CA ASP A 133 16.08 -13.98 -12.63
C ASP A 133 17.48 -13.42 -12.33
N LEU A 134 17.85 -12.31 -12.98
CA LEU A 134 19.12 -11.61 -12.72
C LEU A 134 19.20 -11.12 -11.28
N GLN A 135 18.14 -10.50 -10.79
CA GLN A 135 18.09 -10.05 -9.41
C GLN A 135 18.24 -11.23 -8.43
N GLY A 136 17.51 -12.33 -8.64
CA GLY A 136 17.60 -13.53 -7.80
C GLY A 136 18.98 -14.19 -7.82
N PHE A 137 19.62 -14.25 -8.99
CA PHE A 137 21.00 -14.73 -9.09
C PHE A 137 21.96 -13.83 -8.31
N MET A 138 21.90 -12.50 -8.51
CA MET A 138 22.80 -11.56 -7.83
C MET A 138 22.62 -11.54 -6.31
N GLN A 139 21.45 -11.93 -5.79
CA GLN A 139 21.20 -12.07 -4.35
C GLN A 139 21.84 -13.32 -3.75
N SER A 140 21.97 -14.40 -4.52
CA SER A 140 22.53 -15.69 -4.06
C SER A 140 23.99 -15.90 -4.48
N ALA A 141 24.46 -15.14 -5.45
CA ALA A 141 25.82 -15.20 -5.97
C ALA A 141 26.82 -14.68 -4.94
N GLU A 142 27.42 -15.59 -4.19
CA GLU A 142 28.49 -15.23 -3.27
C GLU A 142 29.79 -14.97 -4.05
N GLY A 143 30.46 -13.86 -3.74
CA GLY A 143 31.80 -13.52 -4.24
C GLY A 143 32.84 -13.59 -3.12
N ASP A 144 34.10 -13.80 -3.47
CA ASP A 144 35.24 -13.70 -2.56
C ASP A 144 35.76 -12.26 -2.52
N LYS A 145 36.27 -11.75 -3.65
CA LYS A 145 36.86 -10.41 -3.77
C LYS A 145 35.96 -9.41 -4.49
N LEU A 146 35.05 -9.86 -5.36
CA LEU A 146 34.16 -9.00 -6.14
C LEU A 146 32.70 -9.20 -5.73
N ARG A 147 32.00 -8.09 -5.49
CA ARG A 147 30.55 -8.10 -5.26
C ARG A 147 29.86 -7.20 -6.26
N LEU A 148 28.90 -7.78 -6.98
CA LEU A 148 28.03 -7.05 -7.91
C LEU A 148 26.66 -6.87 -7.26
N SER A 149 26.18 -5.64 -7.17
CA SER A 149 24.86 -5.29 -6.63
C SER A 149 23.93 -4.85 -7.74
N PHE A 150 22.66 -5.30 -7.68
CA PHE A 150 21.65 -4.97 -8.69
C PHE A 150 21.30 -3.47 -8.66
N ASP A 151 21.03 -2.95 -7.45
CA ASP A 151 20.71 -1.54 -7.19
C ASP A 151 21.98 -0.73 -6.86
N SER A 152 21.85 0.60 -6.86
CA SER A 152 22.86 1.59 -6.47
C SER A 152 23.44 1.38 -5.05
N ILE A 153 24.72 1.70 -4.86
CA ILE A 153 25.34 1.78 -3.52
C ILE A 153 24.91 3.11 -2.88
N GLY A 154 24.14 3.02 -1.80
CA GLY A 154 23.67 4.17 -1.04
C GLY A 154 24.43 4.34 0.29
N ARG A 155 24.49 5.56 0.81
CA ARG A 155 24.95 5.79 2.20
C ARG A 155 23.90 5.40 3.24
N THR A 156 22.63 5.61 2.89
CA THR A 156 21.47 5.46 3.79
C THR A 156 20.30 4.88 3.01
N VAL A 157 19.58 3.93 3.60
CA VAL A 157 18.27 3.46 3.14
C VAL A 157 17.18 3.90 4.09
N LYS A 158 15.97 4.08 3.56
CA LYS A 158 14.76 4.36 4.32
C LYS A 158 13.66 3.40 3.90
N SER A 159 12.90 2.87 4.86
CA SER A 159 11.72 2.05 4.59
C SER A 159 10.61 2.89 3.97
N SER A 160 9.55 2.24 3.50
CA SER A 160 8.28 2.90 3.28
C SER A 160 7.83 3.64 4.54
N VAL A 161 7.13 4.75 4.33
CA VAL A 161 6.55 5.53 5.42
C VAL A 161 5.40 4.75 6.01
N ILE A 162 5.51 4.45 7.30
CA ILE A 162 4.44 3.84 8.08
C ILE A 162 3.63 5.00 8.67
N SER A 163 2.33 5.02 8.36
CA SER A 163 1.40 6.02 8.87
C SER A 163 1.52 6.11 10.39
N ALA A 164 1.80 7.30 10.91
CA ALA A 164 1.91 7.50 12.34
C ALA A 164 0.53 7.44 13.01
N ALA A 165 0.48 7.06 14.29
CA ALA A 165 -0.67 7.34 15.16
C ALA A 165 -1.20 8.76 14.91
N ALA A 166 -2.52 8.93 14.89
CA ALA A 166 -3.13 10.26 14.96
C ALA A 166 -2.45 11.06 16.07
N THR A 167 -1.93 12.23 15.72
CA THR A 167 -1.27 13.09 16.70
C THR A 167 -2.34 13.56 17.69
N ARG A 168 -2.13 13.29 18.99
CA ARG A 168 -3.00 13.80 20.07
C ARG A 168 -2.99 15.33 20.20
N LYS A 169 -2.24 16.01 19.33
CA LYS A 169 -2.37 17.41 18.96
C LYS A 169 -2.83 17.49 17.51
N VAL A 170 -4.02 18.00 17.25
CA VAL A 170 -4.56 18.12 15.88
C VAL A 170 -4.52 19.57 15.45
N ALA A 171 -3.91 19.81 14.27
CA ALA A 171 -3.88 21.12 13.65
C ALA A 171 -5.30 21.54 13.25
N ALA A 172 -5.62 22.81 13.49
CA ALA A 172 -6.90 23.39 13.13
C ALA A 172 -7.10 23.37 11.60
N ARG A 173 -8.34 23.17 11.15
CA ARG A 173 -8.77 23.42 9.77
C ARG A 173 -9.46 24.78 9.68
N PRO A 174 -9.40 25.51 8.56
CA PRO A 174 -10.14 26.78 8.41
C PRO A 174 -11.64 26.56 8.67
N ILE A 175 -12.19 27.28 9.63
CA ILE A 175 -13.61 27.25 10.03
C ILE A 175 -14.26 28.61 9.80
N THR A 176 -13.58 29.70 10.16
CA THR A 176 -14.14 31.06 10.10
C THR A 176 -13.08 32.11 9.79
N ASN A 177 -13.53 33.29 9.35
CA ASN A 177 -12.71 34.47 9.15
C ASN A 177 -12.67 35.29 10.45
N GLY A 178 -11.53 35.27 11.15
CA GLY A 178 -11.34 35.87 12.46
C GLY A 178 -11.83 34.99 13.63
N SER A 179 -11.19 35.09 14.79
CA SER A 179 -11.58 34.29 15.98
C SER A 179 -12.96 34.65 16.55
N ALA A 180 -13.46 35.85 16.25
CA ALA A 180 -14.78 36.35 16.63
C ALA A 180 -15.81 36.23 15.48
N GLY A 181 -15.44 35.62 14.34
CA GLY A 181 -16.36 35.39 13.24
C GLY A 181 -17.43 34.35 13.59
N SER A 182 -18.57 34.41 12.91
CA SER A 182 -19.60 33.37 12.98
C SER A 182 -19.10 32.06 12.35
N ILE A 183 -19.65 30.94 12.79
CA ILE A 183 -19.25 29.60 12.33
C ILE A 183 -20.27 29.12 11.30
N PRO A 184 -19.91 29.00 10.00
CA PRO A 184 -20.82 28.50 8.98
C PRO A 184 -21.28 27.06 9.30
N GLY A 185 -22.58 26.81 9.21
CA GLY A 185 -23.16 25.48 9.46
C GLY A 185 -23.45 25.16 10.93
N LEU A 186 -23.32 26.13 11.83
CA LEU A 186 -23.72 26.03 13.23
C LEU A 186 -24.95 26.91 13.48
N ALA A 187 -26.02 26.34 14.03
CA ALA A 187 -27.27 27.03 14.31
C ALA A 187 -27.24 27.79 15.65
N GLY A 188 -26.30 27.47 16.53
CA GLY A 188 -26.16 28.08 17.86
C GLY A 188 -27.08 27.52 18.93
N THR A 189 -27.81 26.43 18.61
CA THR A 189 -28.71 25.71 19.53
C THR A 189 -28.21 24.31 19.87
N GLU A 190 -27.05 23.93 19.33
CA GLU A 190 -26.48 22.61 19.51
C GLU A 190 -26.06 22.34 20.96
N ARG A 191 -26.21 21.09 21.38
CA ARG A 191 -25.74 20.59 22.69
C ARG A 191 -24.59 19.62 22.46
N ILE A 192 -23.37 20.03 22.80
CA ILE A 192 -22.16 19.24 22.62
C ILE A 192 -21.95 18.38 23.88
N ALA A 193 -22.10 17.07 23.73
CA ALA A 193 -21.78 16.09 24.76
C ALA A 193 -20.31 15.66 24.65
N ILE A 194 -19.58 15.70 25.77
CA ILE A 194 -18.18 15.30 25.88
C ILE A 194 -18.08 14.21 26.93
N HIS A 195 -17.67 13.02 26.51
CA HIS A 195 -17.34 11.93 27.42
C HIS A 195 -15.82 11.89 27.63
N LEU A 196 -15.38 11.98 28.87
CA LEU A 196 -14.00 11.96 29.31
C LEU A 196 -13.72 10.68 30.10
N ALA A 197 -12.64 9.96 29.77
CA ALA A 197 -12.27 8.73 30.49
C ALA A 197 -10.76 8.60 30.73
N LYS A 198 -10.37 8.22 31.95
CA LYS A 198 -8.98 7.99 32.38
C LYS A 198 -8.91 7.11 33.64
N ASN A 199 -8.04 6.10 33.65
CA ASN A 199 -7.73 5.26 34.83
C ASN A 199 -8.96 4.72 35.58
N GLY A 200 -9.99 4.25 34.85
CA GLY A 200 -11.23 3.73 35.44
C GLY A 200 -12.23 4.81 35.90
N HIS A 201 -11.91 6.10 35.77
CA HIS A 201 -12.86 7.19 35.93
C HIS A 201 -13.44 7.60 34.57
N SER A 202 -14.73 7.92 34.56
CA SER A 202 -15.45 8.47 33.41
C SER A 202 -16.37 9.61 33.83
N GLU A 203 -16.55 10.60 32.96
CA GLU A 203 -17.43 11.74 33.18
C GLU A 203 -18.06 12.20 31.87
N ASP A 204 -19.36 12.51 31.92
CA ASP A 204 -20.11 13.07 30.80
C ASP A 204 -20.41 14.55 31.07
N LEU A 205 -20.03 15.40 30.14
CA LEU A 205 -20.26 16.84 30.17
C LEU A 205 -21.17 17.23 29.00
N VAL A 206 -22.03 18.23 29.18
CA VAL A 206 -22.84 18.80 28.10
C VAL A 206 -22.67 20.30 28.07
N VAL A 207 -22.23 20.82 26.91
CA VAL A 207 -22.11 22.25 26.64
C VAL A 207 -23.26 22.67 25.72
N ASP A 208 -24.14 23.52 26.23
CA ASP A 208 -25.29 24.03 25.50
C ASP A 208 -24.97 25.38 24.84
N LEU A 209 -24.86 25.40 23.51
CA LEU A 209 -24.46 26.58 22.76
C LEU A 209 -25.54 27.68 22.75
N SER A 210 -26.80 27.35 23.08
CA SER A 210 -27.87 28.35 23.16
C SER A 210 -27.66 29.36 24.28
N THR A 211 -26.83 29.00 25.26
CA THR A 211 -26.46 29.87 26.38
C THR A 211 -25.39 30.91 26.02
N LEU A 212 -24.76 30.78 24.85
CA LEU A 212 -23.73 31.69 24.35
C LEU A 212 -24.35 32.86 23.56
N ALA A 213 -23.59 33.94 23.40
CA ALA A 213 -23.95 35.05 22.52
C ALA A 213 -24.11 34.55 21.07
N GLN A 214 -25.17 35.00 20.39
CA GLN A 214 -25.56 34.54 19.06
C GLN A 214 -25.19 35.55 17.96
N PRO A 215 -24.66 35.12 16.80
CA PRO A 215 -24.24 33.74 16.50
C PRO A 215 -23.00 33.35 17.33
N PRO A 216 -22.86 32.08 17.73
CA PRO A 216 -21.72 31.63 18.52
C PRO A 216 -20.42 31.86 17.75
N THR A 217 -19.45 32.46 18.43
CA THR A 217 -18.09 32.66 17.89
C THR A 217 -17.19 31.49 18.25
N LEU A 218 -16.16 31.24 17.44
CA LEU A 218 -15.19 30.17 17.70
C LEU A 218 -14.52 30.34 19.08
N ALA A 219 -14.18 31.57 19.46
CA ALA A 219 -13.59 31.87 20.77
C ALA A 219 -14.56 31.55 21.93
N ALA A 220 -15.84 31.90 21.80
CA ALA A 220 -16.85 31.62 22.83
C ALA A 220 -17.07 30.11 23.01
N VAL A 221 -17.17 29.37 21.90
CA VAL A 221 -17.32 27.90 21.93
C VAL A 221 -16.11 27.24 22.58
N VAL A 222 -14.89 27.61 22.19
CA VAL A 222 -13.66 27.07 22.77
C VAL A 222 -13.58 27.37 24.28
N THR A 223 -13.99 28.56 24.70
CA THR A 223 -14.03 28.94 26.12
C THR A 223 -15.01 28.05 26.88
N ALA A 224 -16.25 27.92 26.40
CA ALA A 224 -17.28 27.09 27.01
C ALA A 224 -16.87 25.61 27.13
N LEU A 225 -16.22 25.05 26.10
CA LEU A 225 -15.69 23.68 26.14
C LEU A 225 -14.61 23.53 27.22
N ASN A 226 -13.67 24.47 27.31
CA ASN A 226 -12.58 24.42 28.29
C ASN A 226 -13.08 24.64 29.73
N ASP A 227 -14.09 25.51 29.93
CA ASP A 227 -14.70 25.75 31.23
C ASP A 227 -15.41 24.50 31.72
N ALA A 228 -16.16 23.81 30.85
CA ALA A 228 -16.80 22.54 31.17
C ALA A 228 -15.78 21.46 31.56
N VAL A 229 -14.70 21.29 30.78
CA VAL A 229 -13.62 20.33 31.11
C VAL A 229 -12.91 20.71 32.41
N GLY A 230 -12.73 22.02 32.67
CA GLY A 230 -12.04 22.55 33.83
C GLY A 230 -12.84 22.50 35.14
N ALA A 231 -14.16 22.35 35.08
CA ALA A 231 -15.06 22.40 36.24
C ALA A 231 -14.78 21.28 37.27
N THR A 232 -14.35 20.11 36.80
CA THR A 232 -14.08 18.97 37.68
C THR A 232 -12.66 18.98 38.18
N VAL A 233 -12.50 19.23 39.48
CA VAL A 233 -11.20 19.36 40.17
C VAL A 233 -10.81 18.10 40.94
N ILE A 234 -9.50 17.84 41.06
CA ILE A 234 -8.98 16.79 41.93
C ILE A 234 -9.10 17.28 43.38
N LYS A 235 -9.61 16.42 44.27
CA LYS A 235 -9.75 16.69 45.71
C LYS A 235 -8.84 15.76 46.50
N ASP A 236 -8.34 16.24 47.65
CA ASP A 236 -7.61 15.42 48.61
C ASP A 236 -8.55 14.51 49.42
N ASP A 237 -7.99 13.69 50.32
CA ASP A 237 -8.74 12.76 51.18
C ASP A 237 -9.75 13.45 52.11
N LYS A 238 -9.69 14.79 52.24
CA LYS A 238 -10.59 15.63 53.03
C LYS A 238 -11.60 16.37 52.16
N GLY A 239 -11.62 16.12 50.85
CA GLY A 239 -12.55 16.74 49.91
C GLY A 239 -12.16 18.16 49.45
N VAL A 240 -10.94 18.61 49.75
CA VAL A 240 -10.45 19.96 49.39
C VAL A 240 -9.78 19.92 48.01
N PRO A 241 -10.10 20.84 47.09
CA PRO A 241 -9.45 20.91 45.78
C PRO A 241 -7.92 21.08 45.90
N ILE A 242 -7.18 20.18 45.26
CA ILE A 242 -5.72 20.23 45.21
C ILE A 242 -5.30 21.39 44.30
N LYS A 243 -4.32 22.18 44.72
CA LYS A 243 -3.77 23.32 43.98
C LYS A 243 -2.37 23.01 43.45
N ASP A 244 -2.02 23.59 42.32
CA ASP A 244 -0.67 23.54 41.75
C ASP A 244 0.28 24.52 42.48
N LYS A 245 1.54 24.53 42.04
CA LYS A 245 2.60 25.41 42.57
C LYS A 245 2.28 26.91 42.43
N ASP A 246 1.33 27.27 41.57
CA ASP A 246 0.91 28.66 41.30
C ASP A 246 -0.42 28.99 42.01
N GLY A 247 -0.91 28.10 42.88
CA GLY A 247 -2.13 28.28 43.67
C GLY A 247 -3.44 28.03 42.90
N LYS A 248 -3.37 27.51 41.67
CA LYS A 248 -4.54 27.22 40.83
C LYS A 248 -5.03 25.79 41.08
N THR A 249 -6.34 25.60 41.19
CA THR A 249 -6.93 24.27 41.37
C THR A 249 -6.63 23.37 40.17
N ILE A 250 -6.18 22.14 40.45
CA ILE A 250 -5.84 21.15 39.44
C ILE A 250 -7.13 20.49 38.96
N SER A 251 -7.45 20.71 37.69
CA SER A 251 -8.54 19.97 37.03
C SER A 251 -8.16 18.48 36.91
N ARG A 252 -9.15 17.60 37.11
CA ARG A 252 -9.02 16.16 36.87
C ARG A 252 -8.67 15.89 35.40
N TRP A 253 -9.19 16.71 34.50
CA TRP A 253 -9.04 16.57 33.05
C TRP A 253 -8.10 17.63 32.47
N GLN A 254 -7.10 17.17 31.74
CA GLN A 254 -6.07 17.99 31.13
C GLN A 254 -6.31 18.26 29.64
N THR A 255 -7.35 17.68 29.05
CA THR A 255 -7.83 18.00 27.70
C THR A 255 -8.08 19.50 27.52
N ARG A 256 -7.58 20.09 26.42
CA ARG A 256 -7.79 21.51 26.10
C ARG A 256 -8.14 21.72 24.63
N PHE A 257 -9.05 22.65 24.38
CA PHE A 257 -9.40 23.16 23.05
C PHE A 257 -8.76 24.54 22.84
N LYS A 258 -8.39 24.87 21.61
CA LYS A 258 -7.76 26.16 21.27
C LYS A 258 -8.33 26.68 19.96
N ALA A 259 -8.66 27.97 19.92
CA ALA A 259 -8.85 28.68 18.66
C ALA A 259 -7.47 29.05 18.12
N VAL A 260 -7.15 28.63 16.90
CA VAL A 260 -5.83 28.80 16.28
C VAL A 260 -5.99 29.47 14.93
N ARG A 261 -5.16 30.49 14.68
CA ARG A 261 -5.00 31.13 13.38
C ARG A 261 -4.17 30.22 12.47
N ILE A 262 -4.67 29.94 11.26
CA ILE A 262 -4.07 28.98 10.32
C ILE A 262 -3.26 29.73 9.26
N ASP A 263 -3.91 30.61 8.50
CA ASP A 263 -3.27 31.48 7.50
C ASP A 263 -4.20 32.66 7.19
N GLY A 264 -3.63 33.85 6.96
CA GLY A 264 -4.40 35.08 6.75
C GLY A 264 -5.38 35.31 7.91
N ASP A 265 -6.65 35.55 7.60
CA ASP A 265 -7.72 35.66 8.62
C ASP A 265 -8.44 34.33 8.88
N ASN A 266 -7.94 33.19 8.39
CA ASN A 266 -8.57 31.90 8.64
C ASN A 266 -8.24 31.37 10.04
N TRP A 267 -9.28 31.10 10.82
CA TRP A 267 -9.19 30.49 12.15
C TRP A 267 -9.88 29.14 12.18
N GLY A 268 -9.41 28.26 13.06
CA GLY A 268 -10.04 26.99 13.33
C GLY A 268 -9.83 26.50 14.76
N MET A 269 -10.43 25.36 15.08
CA MET A 269 -10.27 24.74 16.39
C MET A 269 -9.19 23.65 16.35
N ALA A 270 -8.24 23.75 17.26
CA ALA A 270 -7.29 22.72 17.60
C ALA A 270 -7.62 22.14 18.99
N TYR A 271 -7.06 20.98 19.29
CA TYR A 271 -7.16 20.37 20.61
C TYR A 271 -5.87 19.67 21.00
N GLU A 272 -5.65 19.60 22.31
CA GLU A 272 -4.53 18.92 22.95
C GLU A 272 -5.08 17.87 23.92
N LEU A 273 -4.76 16.61 23.65
CA LEU A 273 -5.23 15.47 24.43
C LEU A 273 -4.04 14.82 25.16
N PRO A 274 -4.09 14.68 26.50
CA PRO A 274 -3.12 13.88 27.25
C PRO A 274 -3.13 12.41 26.79
N GLU A 275 -2.00 11.70 26.89
CA GLU A 275 -1.93 10.27 26.52
C GLU A 275 -2.83 9.37 27.36
N SER A 276 -3.07 9.77 28.61
CA SER A 276 -3.88 9.02 29.58
C SER A 276 -5.39 9.28 29.47
N GLU A 277 -5.81 10.27 28.69
CA GLU A 277 -7.22 10.63 28.54
C GLU A 277 -7.78 10.13 27.21
N ARG A 278 -9.02 9.66 27.24
CA ARG A 278 -9.84 9.45 26.04
C ARG A 278 -10.99 10.42 26.08
N VAL A 279 -11.28 11.01 24.92
CA VAL A 279 -12.29 12.05 24.79
C VAL A 279 -13.17 11.69 23.61
N THR A 280 -14.46 11.54 23.86
CA THR A 280 -15.46 11.30 22.82
C THR A 280 -16.37 12.51 22.78
N VAL A 281 -16.60 13.06 21.59
CA VAL A 281 -17.49 14.20 21.38
C VAL A 281 -18.66 13.78 20.52
N ARG A 282 -19.87 14.13 20.95
CA ARG A 282 -21.12 13.91 20.22
C ARG A 282 -22.01 15.14 20.30
N GLN A 283 -22.94 15.27 19.38
CA GLN A 283 -24.01 16.25 19.52
C GLN A 283 -25.25 15.54 20.04
N ALA A 284 -25.73 15.95 21.20
CA ALA A 284 -26.96 15.41 21.77
C ALA A 284 -28.15 15.78 20.88
N GLY A 285 -28.98 14.78 20.55
CA GLY A 285 -30.14 14.97 19.68
C GLY A 285 -29.82 15.25 18.21
N ALA A 286 -28.58 15.04 17.77
CA ALA A 286 -28.26 15.13 16.35
C ALA A 286 -29.05 14.08 15.54
N PRO A 287 -29.52 14.43 14.32
CA PRO A 287 -30.11 13.45 13.43
C PRO A 287 -29.06 12.42 12.99
N ASP A 288 -29.52 11.27 12.55
CA ASP A 288 -28.65 10.26 11.96
C ASP A 288 -28.16 10.68 10.57
N ALA A 289 -27.01 10.16 10.14
CA ALA A 289 -26.47 10.41 8.81
C ALA A 289 -26.13 9.10 8.09
N LEU A 290 -25.88 9.20 6.78
CA LEU A 290 -25.33 8.11 5.99
C LEU A 290 -23.92 8.44 5.52
N MET A 291 -22.99 7.53 5.78
CA MET A 291 -21.73 7.46 5.06
C MET A 291 -21.94 6.66 3.78
N ILE A 292 -21.48 7.18 2.65
CA ILE A 292 -21.66 6.61 1.32
C ILE A 292 -20.27 6.37 0.74
N VAL A 293 -20.01 5.16 0.27
CA VAL A 293 -18.71 4.74 -0.24
C VAL A 293 -18.88 4.00 -1.55
N ASN A 294 -18.07 4.35 -2.54
CA ASN A 294 -18.15 3.73 -3.88
C ASN A 294 -16.82 3.83 -4.60
N GLY A 295 -16.57 2.85 -5.48
CA GLY A 295 -15.51 2.94 -6.48
C GLY A 295 -15.81 4.03 -7.52
N GLN A 296 -14.76 4.59 -8.10
CA GLN A 296 -14.80 5.54 -9.19
C GLN A 296 -13.73 5.19 -10.22
N ALA A 297 -14.12 5.11 -11.49
CA ALA A 297 -13.18 4.88 -12.57
C ALA A 297 -13.50 5.73 -13.79
N THR A 298 -12.46 6.29 -14.42
CA THR A 298 -12.54 7.07 -15.66
C THR A 298 -12.62 6.13 -16.88
N GLY A 299 -13.64 6.29 -17.72
CA GLY A 299 -13.81 5.49 -18.96
C GLY A 299 -15.28 5.12 -19.27
N SER A 300 -15.51 4.66 -20.50
CA SER A 300 -16.82 4.24 -21.01
C SER A 300 -17.26 2.87 -20.49
N ASN A 301 -18.54 2.77 -20.10
CA ASN A 301 -19.32 1.62 -19.63
C ASN A 301 -18.68 0.21 -19.72
N GLY A 302 -18.57 -0.45 -18.56
CA GLY A 302 -18.66 -1.92 -18.48
C GLY A 302 -17.40 -2.75 -18.67
N ALA A 303 -16.21 -2.18 -18.81
CA ALA A 303 -14.96 -2.95 -18.80
C ALA A 303 -14.42 -3.15 -17.38
N THR A 304 -13.91 -4.35 -17.09
CA THR A 304 -13.10 -4.70 -15.89
C THR A 304 -12.24 -3.53 -15.42
N THR A 305 -12.43 -3.10 -14.17
CA THR A 305 -11.70 -2.03 -13.45
C THR A 305 -10.66 -1.28 -14.28
N PRO A 306 -10.95 -0.06 -14.77
CA PRO A 306 -9.97 0.80 -15.42
C PRO A 306 -8.75 1.03 -14.52
N ASP A 307 -7.56 1.04 -15.13
CA ASP A 307 -6.29 1.30 -14.43
C ASP A 307 -6.38 2.60 -13.61
N GLY A 308 -6.15 2.51 -12.30
CA GLY A 308 -6.12 3.65 -11.39
C GLY A 308 -7.48 4.03 -10.78
N ALA A 309 -8.42 3.08 -10.67
CA ALA A 309 -9.67 3.28 -9.94
C ALA A 309 -9.44 3.74 -8.47
N THR A 310 -10.29 4.63 -7.97
CA THR A 310 -10.22 5.19 -6.61
C THR A 310 -11.53 4.96 -5.86
N VAL A 311 -11.52 5.14 -4.54
CA VAL A 311 -12.73 5.02 -3.70
C VAL A 311 -13.11 6.40 -3.16
N ALA A 312 -14.35 6.83 -3.43
CA ALA A 312 -14.90 8.07 -2.89
C ALA A 312 -15.62 7.83 -1.57
N LEU A 313 -15.34 8.70 -0.60
CA LEU A 313 -16.07 8.79 0.66
C LEU A 313 -16.98 10.00 0.58
N ARG A 314 -18.26 9.79 0.86
CA ARG A 314 -19.32 10.78 0.77
C ARG A 314 -20.20 10.69 2.00
N ARG A 315 -20.97 11.74 2.27
CA ARG A 315 -21.94 11.74 3.36
C ARG A 315 -23.20 12.52 3.04
N GLN A 316 -24.32 12.04 3.57
CA GLN A 316 -25.62 12.69 3.60
C GLN A 316 -26.02 12.92 5.05
N ASN A 317 -26.22 14.18 5.44
CA ASN A 317 -26.47 14.55 6.85
C ASN A 317 -27.93 14.36 7.27
N ASP A 318 -28.87 14.55 6.35
CA ASP A 318 -30.29 14.34 6.58
C ASP A 318 -30.81 13.31 5.55
N PRO A 319 -30.66 12.01 5.85
CA PRO A 319 -31.05 10.97 4.92
C PRO A 319 -32.58 10.84 4.76
N ALA A 320 -33.38 11.42 5.66
CA ALA A 320 -34.84 11.47 5.55
C ALA A 320 -35.34 12.66 4.71
N GLY A 321 -34.54 13.74 4.61
CA GLY A 321 -34.88 14.93 3.84
C GLY A 321 -34.88 14.71 2.32
N ALA A 322 -35.93 15.22 1.65
CA ALA A 322 -36.14 15.06 0.20
C ALA A 322 -35.09 15.74 -0.71
N THR A 323 -34.21 16.58 -0.14
CA THR A 323 -33.23 17.42 -0.85
C THR A 323 -31.85 17.44 -0.19
N SER A 324 -31.55 16.56 0.77
CA SER A 324 -30.25 16.57 1.44
C SER A 324 -29.12 16.21 0.45
N PRO A 325 -28.17 17.12 0.18
CA PRO A 325 -27.10 16.85 -0.77
C PRO A 325 -26.13 15.79 -0.24
N ILE A 326 -25.55 15.04 -1.17
CA ILE A 326 -24.46 14.10 -0.89
C ILE A 326 -23.13 14.82 -1.11
N GLY A 327 -22.43 15.13 -0.02
CA GLY A 327 -21.14 15.81 -0.05
C GLY A 327 -19.97 14.82 -0.15
N ARG A 328 -18.92 15.12 -0.92
CA ARG A 328 -17.66 14.35 -0.93
C ARG A 328 -16.80 14.76 0.27
N LEU A 329 -16.37 13.77 1.05
CA LEU A 329 -15.51 13.95 2.22
C LEU A 329 -14.03 13.70 1.91
N ALA A 330 -13.75 12.59 1.23
CA ALA A 330 -12.39 12.16 0.94
C ALA A 330 -12.33 11.24 -0.29
N THR A 331 -11.10 10.96 -0.71
CA THR A 331 -10.80 9.97 -1.74
C THR A 331 -9.69 9.07 -1.22
N LEU A 332 -9.90 7.76 -1.28
CA LEU A 332 -8.85 6.78 -1.06
C LEU A 332 -8.27 6.40 -2.42
N SER A 333 -6.94 6.35 -2.49
CA SER A 333 -6.22 5.90 -3.67
C SER A 333 -5.06 5.01 -3.27
N ALA A 334 -4.77 4.02 -4.11
CA ALA A 334 -3.55 3.23 -4.02
C ALA A 334 -2.52 3.76 -5.02
N THR A 335 -1.24 3.50 -4.76
CA THR A 335 -0.13 3.92 -5.62
C THR A 335 0.50 2.71 -6.28
N ASP A 336 0.64 2.74 -7.61
CA ASP A 336 1.53 1.82 -8.30
C ASP A 336 2.96 2.35 -8.16
N ARG A 337 3.71 1.78 -7.22
CA ARG A 337 5.08 2.21 -6.90
C ARG A 337 6.03 2.04 -8.09
N LEU A 338 5.94 0.94 -8.83
CA LEU A 338 6.85 0.69 -9.95
C LEU A 338 6.50 1.58 -11.13
N ALA A 339 5.22 1.78 -11.43
CA ALA A 339 4.80 2.72 -12.47
C ALA A 339 5.12 4.17 -12.11
N THR A 340 5.01 4.56 -10.83
CA THR A 340 5.39 5.88 -10.32
C THR A 340 6.90 6.11 -10.42
N GLU A 341 7.72 5.13 -10.04
CA GLU A 341 9.17 5.19 -10.20
C GLU A 341 9.55 5.33 -11.68
N ARG A 342 8.90 4.56 -12.56
CA ARG A 342 9.08 4.66 -14.01
C ARG A 342 8.70 6.04 -14.55
N ALA A 343 7.55 6.58 -14.15
CA ALA A 343 7.12 7.93 -14.54
C ALA A 343 8.15 8.98 -14.10
N THR A 344 8.68 8.83 -12.88
CA THR A 344 9.75 9.69 -12.35
C THR A 344 11.03 9.57 -13.17
N LEU A 345 11.45 8.36 -13.54
CA LEU A 345 12.65 8.14 -14.37
C LEU A 345 12.47 8.73 -15.77
N LEU A 346 11.29 8.56 -16.37
CA LEU A 346 10.96 9.14 -17.67
C LEU A 346 10.95 10.67 -17.62
N GLN A 347 10.40 11.27 -16.56
CA GLN A 347 10.42 12.72 -16.35
C GLN A 347 11.85 13.25 -16.18
N LYS A 348 12.71 12.53 -15.45
CA LYS A 348 14.15 12.88 -15.32
C LYS A 348 14.93 12.71 -16.63
N ALA A 349 14.55 11.73 -17.45
CA ALA A 349 15.18 11.47 -18.74
C ALA A 349 14.67 12.42 -19.84
N ALA A 350 13.51 13.04 -19.66
CA ALA A 350 12.98 14.02 -20.57
C ALA A 350 13.90 15.25 -20.61
N LYS A 351 14.19 15.75 -21.82
CA LYS A 351 14.96 16.99 -21.98
C LYS A 351 14.15 18.13 -21.34
N PRO A 352 14.76 18.98 -20.49
CA PRO A 352 14.05 20.12 -19.93
C PRO A 352 13.56 21.01 -21.08
N MET A 353 12.27 21.34 -21.08
CA MET A 353 11.73 22.34 -21.99
C MET A 353 12.48 23.65 -21.75
N LYS A 354 13.10 24.21 -22.79
CA LYS A 354 13.66 25.56 -22.73
C LYS A 354 12.48 26.54 -22.69
N LEU A 355 12.22 27.09 -21.51
CA LEU A 355 11.23 28.15 -21.34
C LEU A 355 11.92 29.53 -21.34
N PRO A 356 11.18 30.59 -21.69
CA PRO A 356 11.59 31.97 -21.44
C PRO A 356 11.94 32.17 -19.95
N LYS A 357 12.90 33.07 -19.67
CA LYS A 357 13.26 33.42 -18.28
C LYS A 357 12.01 33.85 -17.50
N GLY A 358 11.77 33.25 -16.35
CA GLY A 358 10.68 33.61 -15.44
C GLY A 358 9.44 32.71 -15.46
N VAL A 359 9.34 31.74 -16.39
CA VAL A 359 8.23 30.78 -16.41
C VAL A 359 8.67 29.47 -15.75
N ALA A 360 8.11 29.17 -14.57
CA ALA A 360 8.31 27.88 -13.92
C ALA A 360 7.47 26.80 -14.63
N LEU A 361 8.04 25.61 -14.84
CA LEU A 361 7.26 24.45 -15.25
C LEU A 361 6.27 24.09 -14.14
N PRO A 362 5.00 23.76 -14.46
CA PRO A 362 4.15 23.08 -13.49
C PRO A 362 4.86 21.79 -13.07
N THR A 363 5.00 21.59 -11.75
CA THR A 363 5.53 20.33 -11.23
C THR A 363 4.47 19.27 -11.51
N ILE A 364 4.71 18.45 -12.53
CA ILE A 364 3.85 17.29 -12.81
C ILE A 364 4.16 16.25 -11.74
N ASP A 365 3.15 15.91 -10.94
CA ASP A 365 3.20 14.79 -10.01
C ASP A 365 3.31 13.47 -10.82
N PRO A 366 4.42 12.72 -10.70
CA PRO A 366 4.59 11.47 -11.43
C PRO A 366 3.83 10.29 -10.79
N THR A 367 3.04 10.52 -9.74
CA THR A 367 2.29 9.47 -9.04
C THR A 367 1.29 8.80 -9.98
N VAL A 368 1.46 7.48 -10.13
CA VAL A 368 0.53 6.62 -10.86
C VAL A 368 -0.32 5.88 -9.85
N HIS A 369 -1.65 5.96 -10.00
CA HIS A 369 -2.58 5.26 -9.13
C HIS A 369 -2.74 3.80 -9.55
N ALA A 370 -2.82 2.91 -8.56
CA ALA A 370 -3.20 1.53 -8.76
C ALA A 370 -4.70 1.35 -8.50
N ASP A 371 -5.28 0.28 -9.03
CA ASP A 371 -6.70 -0.03 -8.82
C ASP A 371 -7.00 -0.22 -7.34
N LEU A 372 -8.02 0.50 -6.87
CA LEU A 372 -8.62 0.37 -5.56
C LEU A 372 -10.13 0.18 -5.72
N ASP A 373 -10.66 -0.90 -5.15
CA ASP A 373 -12.10 -1.17 -5.13
C ASP A 373 -12.61 -1.29 -3.69
N VAL A 374 -13.90 -1.07 -3.47
CA VAL A 374 -14.60 -1.28 -2.20
C VAL A 374 -15.66 -2.38 -2.39
N ARG A 375 -15.53 -3.45 -1.61
CA ARG A 375 -16.43 -4.61 -1.70
C ARG A 375 -17.53 -4.56 -0.65
N ALA A 376 -17.24 -4.13 0.57
CA ALA A 376 -18.23 -3.99 1.63
C ALA A 376 -17.85 -2.87 2.62
N ALA A 377 -18.84 -2.40 3.38
CA ALA A 377 -18.65 -1.39 4.42
C ALA A 377 -19.57 -1.68 5.61
N ALA A 378 -19.11 -1.36 6.82
CA ALA A 378 -19.88 -1.50 8.06
C ALA A 378 -19.57 -0.35 9.03
N GLY A 379 -20.50 -0.01 9.92
CA GLY A 379 -20.34 1.03 10.92
C GLY A 379 -20.16 0.47 12.33
N ASP A 380 -19.50 1.22 13.22
CA ASP A 380 -19.56 0.96 14.67
C ASP A 380 -20.49 1.96 15.39
N GLY A 381 -20.88 1.60 16.61
CA GLY A 381 -21.69 2.47 17.48
C GLY A 381 -20.99 3.76 17.91
N SER A 382 -19.71 3.96 17.56
CA SER A 382 -18.95 5.18 17.84
C SER A 382 -18.93 6.16 16.66
N GLY A 383 -19.63 5.85 15.56
CA GLY A 383 -19.72 6.73 14.38
C GLY A 383 -18.54 6.58 13.41
N ASN A 384 -17.76 5.50 13.50
CA ASN A 384 -16.73 5.17 12.53
C ASN A 384 -17.27 4.22 11.47
N SER A 385 -16.63 4.22 10.30
CA SER A 385 -16.91 3.26 9.22
C SER A 385 -15.68 2.43 8.89
N TYR A 386 -15.90 1.15 8.63
CA TYR A 386 -14.91 0.16 8.21
C TYR A 386 -15.17 -0.18 6.76
N LEU A 387 -14.15 -0.06 5.92
CA LEU A 387 -14.20 -0.28 4.49
C LEU A 387 -13.28 -1.45 4.15
N VAL A 388 -13.81 -2.44 3.45
CA VAL A 388 -13.04 -3.57 2.94
C VAL A 388 -13.12 -3.66 1.44
N GLY A 389 -12.03 -4.07 0.83
CA GLY A 389 -11.97 -4.25 -0.61
C GLY A 389 -10.60 -4.72 -1.04
N THR A 390 -10.29 -4.47 -2.31
CA THR A 390 -9.05 -4.95 -2.94
C THR A 390 -8.23 -3.80 -3.50
N THR A 391 -6.90 -3.91 -3.41
CA THR A 391 -5.93 -3.00 -4.03
C THR A 391 -4.93 -3.77 -4.87
N LYS A 392 -4.45 -3.19 -5.98
CA LYS A 392 -3.30 -3.74 -6.75
C LYS A 392 -1.97 -3.03 -6.46
N GLY A 393 -1.97 -2.02 -5.59
CA GLY A 393 -0.79 -1.22 -5.29
C GLY A 393 -0.66 -0.88 -3.82
N ASP A 394 0.38 -0.11 -3.53
CA ASP A 394 0.74 0.33 -2.20
C ASP A 394 -0.41 1.19 -1.62
N PHE A 395 -0.83 0.90 -0.41
CA PHE A 395 -2.01 1.51 0.20
C PHE A 395 -1.81 1.72 1.71
N GLY A 396 -1.99 2.96 2.19
CA GLY A 396 -1.94 3.29 3.62
C GLY A 396 -0.59 3.06 4.32
N GLY A 397 0.52 3.03 3.57
CA GLY A 397 1.86 2.68 4.08
C GLY A 397 2.20 1.19 3.96
N VAL A 398 1.27 0.38 3.46
CA VAL A 398 1.47 -1.03 3.15
C VAL A 398 2.01 -1.19 1.73
N VAL A 399 3.09 -1.95 1.58
CA VAL A 399 3.72 -2.26 0.28
C VAL A 399 3.08 -3.51 -0.30
N SER A 400 2.59 -3.43 -1.53
CA SER A 400 2.07 -4.58 -2.27
C SER A 400 3.22 -5.34 -2.94
N GLU A 401 3.13 -6.67 -2.94
CA GLU A 401 4.10 -7.56 -3.59
C GLU A 401 3.76 -7.83 -5.08
N GLY A 402 2.78 -7.11 -5.64
CA GLY A 402 2.45 -7.12 -7.07
C GLY A 402 1.24 -7.96 -7.47
N GLY A 403 0.48 -8.48 -6.50
CA GLY A 403 -0.82 -9.11 -6.68
C GLY A 403 -1.97 -8.22 -6.19
N ARG A 404 -3.21 -8.71 -6.31
CA ARG A 404 -4.37 -8.03 -5.69
C ARG A 404 -4.45 -8.39 -4.21
N ASP A 405 -4.35 -7.39 -3.32
CA ASP A 405 -4.38 -7.56 -1.87
C ASP A 405 -5.73 -7.13 -1.26
N LEU A 406 -6.19 -7.84 -0.24
CA LEU A 406 -7.33 -7.41 0.59
C LEU A 406 -6.89 -6.35 1.60
N TYR A 407 -7.66 -5.26 1.70
CA TYR A 407 -7.44 -4.19 2.67
C TYR A 407 -8.63 -3.99 3.61
N LEU A 408 -8.33 -3.40 4.76
CA LEU A 408 -9.30 -2.89 5.73
C LEU A 408 -8.89 -1.46 6.13
N THR A 409 -9.80 -0.51 5.95
CA THR A 409 -9.63 0.90 6.36
C THR A 409 -10.67 1.25 7.40
N LYS A 410 -10.25 1.90 8.49
CA LYS A 410 -11.18 2.56 9.42
C LYS A 410 -11.14 4.07 9.20
N VAL A 411 -12.31 4.68 9.06
CA VAL A 411 -12.48 6.13 8.94
C VAL A 411 -13.42 6.68 10.01
N ASP A 412 -13.18 7.92 10.43
CA ASP A 412 -14.07 8.64 11.34
C ASP A 412 -15.30 9.20 10.61
N SER A 413 -16.23 9.81 11.37
CA SER A 413 -17.46 10.41 10.84
C SER A 413 -17.23 11.58 9.86
N ARG A 414 -16.00 12.11 9.76
CA ARG A 414 -15.60 13.18 8.81
C ARG A 414 -14.96 12.60 7.55
N GLY A 415 -14.83 11.27 7.46
CA GLY A 415 -14.12 10.58 6.40
C GLY A 415 -12.60 10.65 6.53
N ALA A 416 -12.06 11.05 7.69
CA ALA A 416 -10.62 11.01 7.94
C ALA A 416 -10.18 9.58 8.26
N ILE A 417 -9.07 9.15 7.67
CA ILE A 417 -8.48 7.84 7.92
C ILE A 417 -7.95 7.79 9.35
N ILE A 418 -8.41 6.80 10.11
CA ILE A 418 -7.89 6.50 11.46
C ILE A 418 -6.71 5.54 11.35
N TRP A 419 -6.92 4.44 10.63
CA TRP A 419 -5.88 3.45 10.32
C TRP A 419 -6.25 2.65 9.07
N GLN A 420 -5.23 2.07 8.44
CA GLN A 420 -5.33 1.24 7.25
C GLN A 420 -4.41 0.04 7.40
N ARG A 421 -4.84 -1.11 6.86
CA ARG A 421 -4.03 -2.33 6.85
C ARG A 421 -4.40 -3.24 5.69
N THR A 422 -3.50 -4.16 5.35
CA THR A 422 -3.85 -5.35 4.57
C THR A 422 -4.12 -6.54 5.50
N LEU A 423 -4.73 -7.58 4.95
CA LEU A 423 -5.00 -8.83 5.68
C LEU A 423 -3.77 -9.77 5.72
N GLY A 424 -2.62 -9.36 5.17
CA GLY A 424 -1.36 -10.12 5.23
C GLY A 424 -1.35 -11.41 4.38
N VAL A 425 -2.31 -11.53 3.46
CA VAL A 425 -2.44 -12.63 2.50
C VAL A 425 -1.49 -12.36 1.34
N THR A 426 -0.58 -13.30 1.03
CA THR A 426 0.32 -13.15 -0.13
C THR A 426 -0.25 -13.87 -1.35
N GLY A 427 -0.43 -13.18 -2.46
CA GLY A 427 -1.03 -13.71 -3.69
C GLY A 427 -2.27 -12.90 -4.08
N ASP A 428 -2.99 -13.35 -5.12
CA ASP A 428 -4.24 -12.69 -5.52
C ASP A 428 -5.36 -13.05 -4.54
N ALA A 429 -5.90 -12.03 -3.89
CA ALA A 429 -7.03 -12.09 -2.98
C ALA A 429 -8.22 -11.29 -3.54
N ASP A 430 -9.42 -11.81 -3.36
CA ASP A 430 -10.68 -11.20 -3.77
C ASP A 430 -11.80 -11.62 -2.81
N GLY A 431 -13.01 -11.09 -3.02
CA GLY A 431 -14.12 -11.26 -2.08
C GLY A 431 -13.84 -10.54 -0.76
N ALA A 432 -14.72 -9.63 -0.37
CA ALA A 432 -14.57 -8.98 0.93
C ALA A 432 -15.95 -8.74 1.53
N ALA A 433 -16.17 -9.38 2.68
CA ALA A 433 -17.30 -9.14 3.55
C ALA A 433 -16.76 -8.66 4.91
N VAL A 434 -17.50 -7.77 5.56
CA VAL A 434 -17.11 -7.18 6.85
C VAL A 434 -18.29 -7.16 7.79
N ALA A 435 -18.04 -7.46 9.05
CA ALA A 435 -19.00 -7.37 10.14
C ALA A 435 -18.30 -6.74 11.36
N VAL A 436 -19.02 -5.91 12.09
CA VAL A 436 -18.52 -5.25 13.30
C VAL A 436 -19.41 -5.66 14.46
N ASP A 437 -18.81 -6.11 15.56
CA ASP A 437 -19.56 -6.47 16.75
C ASP A 437 -19.83 -5.25 17.65
N ALA A 438 -20.66 -5.44 18.68
CA ALA A 438 -21.01 -4.39 19.64
C ALA A 438 -19.81 -3.85 20.44
N ALA A 439 -18.73 -4.62 20.57
CA ALA A 439 -17.49 -4.21 21.22
C ALA A 439 -16.55 -3.41 20.27
N GLY A 440 -16.92 -3.29 18.99
CA GLY A 440 -16.13 -2.62 17.95
C GLY A 440 -15.01 -3.48 17.37
N ALA A 441 -14.98 -4.79 17.65
CA ALA A 441 -14.10 -5.70 16.93
C ALA A 441 -14.66 -5.94 15.53
N VAL A 442 -13.78 -5.96 14.55
CA VAL A 442 -14.13 -6.05 13.13
C VAL A 442 -13.67 -7.38 12.57
N THR A 443 -14.59 -8.14 12.00
CA THR A 443 -14.31 -9.40 11.30
C THR A 443 -14.40 -9.16 9.81
N VAL A 444 -13.42 -9.64 9.07
CA VAL A 444 -13.34 -9.58 7.61
C VAL A 444 -13.18 -10.98 7.08
N ALA A 445 -13.90 -11.29 6.01
CA ALA A 445 -13.75 -12.54 5.28
C ALA A 445 -13.56 -12.27 3.79
N GLY A 446 -12.75 -13.12 3.16
CA GLY A 446 -12.46 -13.09 1.74
C GLY A 446 -11.91 -14.42 1.27
N HIS A 447 -11.38 -14.47 0.06
CA HIS A 447 -10.73 -15.67 -0.47
C HIS A 447 -9.45 -15.31 -1.21
N ALA A 448 -8.50 -16.24 -1.25
CA ALA A 448 -7.22 -15.97 -1.89
C ALA A 448 -6.54 -17.23 -2.44
N LYS A 449 -5.81 -17.05 -3.54
CA LYS A 449 -4.90 -18.06 -4.11
C LYS A 449 -3.54 -17.87 -3.44
N ALA A 450 -3.41 -18.28 -2.20
CA ALA A 450 -2.38 -17.68 -1.34
C ALA A 450 -1.57 -18.65 -0.48
N ARG A 451 -0.35 -18.19 -0.23
CA ARG A 451 0.54 -18.67 0.81
C ARG A 451 0.26 -17.94 2.12
N ILE A 452 -0.65 -18.46 2.93
CA ILE A 452 -1.13 -17.74 4.11
C ILE A 452 -0.35 -18.18 5.36
N PRO A 453 0.17 -17.26 6.17
CA PRO A 453 0.70 -17.60 7.49
C PRO A 453 -0.46 -17.99 8.43
N ILE A 454 -0.54 -19.26 8.79
CA ILE A 454 -1.46 -19.75 9.82
C ILE A 454 -0.75 -19.70 11.15
N ARG A 455 -1.30 -18.91 12.09
CA ARG A 455 -0.81 -18.84 13.47
C ARG A 455 -1.48 -19.91 14.30
N ASN A 456 -0.69 -20.75 14.96
CA ASN A 456 -1.20 -21.59 16.02
C ASN A 456 -1.58 -20.70 17.22
N PRO A 457 -2.85 -20.64 17.62
CA PRO A 457 -3.29 -19.75 18.70
C PRO A 457 -2.68 -20.12 20.06
N THR A 458 -2.27 -21.38 20.25
CA THR A 458 -1.70 -21.89 21.50
C THR A 458 -0.18 -21.77 21.55
N THR A 459 0.52 -22.12 20.47
CA THR A 459 2.00 -22.14 20.46
C THR A 459 2.63 -20.89 19.84
N GLY A 460 1.84 -20.08 19.13
CA GLY A 460 2.34 -18.94 18.36
C GLY A 460 3.16 -19.32 17.12
N GLU A 461 3.32 -20.61 16.83
CA GLU A 461 4.02 -21.13 15.63
C GLU A 461 3.28 -20.70 14.36
N ILE A 462 4.03 -20.31 13.32
CA ILE A 462 3.48 -19.86 12.04
C ILE A 462 3.83 -20.87 10.96
N ARG A 463 2.82 -21.40 10.27
CA ARG A 463 2.96 -22.32 9.12
C ARG A 463 2.47 -21.65 7.85
N TYR A 464 3.18 -21.87 6.74
CA TYR A 464 2.82 -21.34 5.42
C TYR A 464 2.25 -22.46 4.53
N THR A 465 1.33 -22.11 3.63
CA THR A 465 0.57 -23.08 2.82
C THR A 465 0.75 -22.80 1.34
N ASP A 466 1.51 -23.60 0.60
CA ASP A 466 1.62 -23.39 -0.85
C ASP A 466 0.42 -24.07 -1.54
N SER A 467 -0.74 -23.41 -1.65
CA SER A 467 -1.92 -23.91 -2.38
C SER A 467 -2.10 -23.19 -3.72
N THR A 468 -2.56 -23.93 -4.74
CA THR A 468 -3.00 -23.38 -6.04
C THR A 468 -4.49 -23.04 -6.07
N ASP A 469 -5.21 -23.44 -5.03
CA ASP A 469 -6.66 -23.35 -4.92
C ASP A 469 -7.06 -22.08 -4.16
N GLN A 470 -8.31 -21.62 -4.32
CA GLN A 470 -8.83 -20.49 -3.54
C GLN A 470 -9.24 -20.95 -2.14
N ASP A 471 -8.53 -20.44 -1.13
CA ASP A 471 -8.84 -20.70 0.28
C ASP A 471 -9.63 -19.53 0.89
N ILE A 472 -10.55 -19.84 1.81
CA ILE A 472 -11.32 -18.82 2.55
C ILE A 472 -10.46 -18.28 3.68
N VAL A 473 -10.35 -16.96 3.75
CA VAL A 473 -9.61 -16.24 4.78
C VAL A 473 -10.60 -15.50 5.66
N VAL A 474 -10.50 -15.69 6.98
CA VAL A 474 -11.28 -14.96 7.97
C VAL A 474 -10.33 -14.36 8.99
N ALA A 475 -10.43 -13.06 9.22
CA ALA A 475 -9.60 -12.36 10.17
C ALA A 475 -10.44 -11.42 11.04
N ARG A 476 -10.18 -11.40 12.34
CA ARG A 476 -10.82 -10.52 13.32
C ARG A 476 -9.78 -9.60 13.94
N PHE A 477 -10.12 -8.32 14.02
CA PHE A 477 -9.27 -7.26 14.51
C PHE A 477 -9.95 -6.48 15.63
N SER A 478 -9.16 -5.91 16.54
CA SER A 478 -9.65 -4.97 17.54
C SER A 478 -10.09 -3.66 16.89
N ALA A 479 -10.81 -2.80 17.60
CA ALA A 479 -11.19 -1.46 17.13
C ALA A 479 -9.97 -0.57 16.77
N ARG A 480 -8.78 -0.89 17.29
CA ARG A 480 -7.49 -0.24 16.98
C ARG A 480 -6.78 -0.86 15.77
N GLY A 481 -7.28 -1.98 15.25
CA GLY A 481 -6.69 -2.70 14.14
C GLY A 481 -5.65 -3.75 14.54
N ASP A 482 -5.55 -4.14 15.81
CA ASP A 482 -4.70 -5.26 16.24
C ASP A 482 -5.32 -6.60 15.83
N THR A 483 -4.52 -7.56 15.37
CA THR A 483 -5.02 -8.91 15.05
C THR A 483 -5.42 -9.67 16.31
N MET A 484 -6.70 -10.04 16.41
CA MET A 484 -7.23 -10.88 17.48
C MET A 484 -7.29 -12.36 17.06
N MET A 485 -7.75 -12.59 15.83
CA MET A 485 -7.85 -13.92 15.23
C MET A 485 -7.56 -13.82 13.73
N GLN A 486 -6.89 -14.83 13.19
CA GLN A 486 -6.74 -15.00 11.75
C GLN A 486 -6.74 -16.49 11.45
N ASN A 487 -7.72 -16.92 10.67
CA ASN A 487 -7.86 -18.30 10.26
C ASN A 487 -8.01 -18.44 8.74
N VAL A 488 -7.55 -19.58 8.25
CA VAL A 488 -7.73 -20.03 6.88
C VAL A 488 -8.55 -21.29 6.93
N VAL A 489 -9.74 -21.25 6.34
CA VAL A 489 -10.55 -22.45 6.18
C VAL A 489 -10.24 -23.01 4.81
N ARG A 490 -9.46 -24.10 4.81
CA ARG A 490 -9.14 -24.84 3.59
C ARG A 490 -10.32 -25.70 3.19
N ALA A 491 -10.73 -25.61 1.95
CA ALA A 491 -11.71 -26.51 1.34
C ALA A 491 -11.10 -27.18 0.11
N ILE A 492 -11.70 -28.28 -0.33
CA ILE A 492 -11.28 -28.97 -1.56
C ILE A 492 -11.89 -28.22 -2.75
N GLY A 493 -11.07 -27.44 -3.46
CA GLY A 493 -11.44 -26.70 -4.66
C GLY A 493 -11.59 -25.17 -4.47
N ASN A 494 -12.11 -24.47 -5.50
CA ASN A 494 -12.16 -23.00 -5.55
C ASN A 494 -13.40 -22.41 -4.87
N ASP A 495 -13.48 -22.49 -3.54
CA ASP A 495 -14.52 -21.80 -2.78
C ASP A 495 -14.26 -20.28 -2.79
N THR A 496 -15.34 -19.49 -2.86
CA THR A 496 -15.27 -18.03 -2.76
C THR A 496 -16.12 -17.54 -1.60
N CYS A 497 -15.72 -16.43 -0.98
CA CYS A 497 -16.46 -15.77 0.09
C CYS A 497 -17.15 -14.52 -0.44
N THR A 498 -18.45 -14.40 -0.18
CA THR A 498 -19.28 -13.24 -0.56
C THR A 498 -20.03 -12.64 0.62
N ALA A 499 -20.31 -13.42 1.68
CA ALA A 499 -21.11 -12.99 2.82
C ALA A 499 -20.48 -13.39 4.16
N LEU A 500 -20.69 -12.53 5.17
CA LEU A 500 -20.19 -12.68 6.54
C LEU A 500 -21.18 -12.05 7.52
N THR A 501 -21.42 -12.70 8.66
CA THR A 501 -22.06 -12.08 9.82
C THR A 501 -21.49 -12.63 11.12
N VAL A 502 -21.68 -11.91 12.23
CA VAL A 502 -21.15 -12.28 13.56
C VAL A 502 -22.30 -12.32 14.55
N GLY A 503 -22.47 -13.46 15.23
CA GLY A 503 -23.45 -13.65 16.29
C GLY A 503 -23.06 -12.93 17.58
N ALA A 504 -24.04 -12.75 18.48
CA ALA A 504 -23.82 -12.06 19.77
C ALA A 504 -22.77 -12.73 20.67
N ASN A 505 -22.57 -14.04 20.52
CA ASN A 505 -21.54 -14.83 21.21
C ASN A 505 -20.15 -14.75 20.54
N GLY A 506 -19.99 -13.98 19.46
CA GLY A 506 -18.75 -13.89 18.69
C GLY A 506 -18.55 -15.01 17.68
N ALA A 507 -19.52 -15.93 17.51
CA ALA A 507 -19.49 -16.93 16.43
C ALA A 507 -19.59 -16.24 15.07
N VAL A 508 -18.77 -16.67 14.13
CA VAL A 508 -18.67 -16.09 12.80
C VAL A 508 -19.34 -17.02 11.80
N PHE A 509 -20.25 -16.49 10.99
CA PHE A 509 -20.91 -17.21 9.91
C PHE A 509 -20.47 -16.66 8.56
N VAL A 510 -19.98 -17.54 7.70
CA VAL A 510 -19.46 -17.21 6.37
C VAL A 510 -20.27 -17.97 5.33
N GLY A 511 -20.54 -17.31 4.19
CA GLY A 511 -21.20 -17.95 3.06
C GLY A 511 -20.64 -17.46 1.74
N GLY A 512 -20.81 -18.31 0.74
CA GLY A 512 -20.51 -17.95 -0.64
C GLY A 512 -20.68 -19.11 -1.60
N ARG A 513 -19.93 -19.08 -2.69
CA ARG A 513 -19.98 -20.10 -3.72
C ARG A 513 -18.93 -21.18 -3.44
N GLY A 514 -19.36 -22.43 -3.47
CA GLY A 514 -18.51 -23.61 -3.40
C GLY A 514 -17.78 -23.91 -4.71
N ALA A 515 -16.80 -24.81 -4.63
CA ALA A 515 -15.93 -25.20 -5.74
C ALA A 515 -16.66 -25.79 -6.96
N GLN A 516 -17.82 -26.41 -6.75
CA GLN A 516 -18.63 -27.01 -7.81
C GLN A 516 -19.64 -25.99 -8.37
N ALA A 517 -20.01 -26.15 -9.64
CA ALA A 517 -21.12 -25.37 -10.21
C ALA A 517 -22.41 -25.65 -9.43
N SER A 518 -23.19 -24.61 -9.14
CA SER A 518 -24.42 -24.70 -8.35
C SER A 518 -24.25 -25.40 -6.99
N SER A 519 -23.10 -25.18 -6.35
CA SER A 519 -22.84 -25.53 -4.97
C SER A 519 -22.48 -24.27 -4.21
N ALA A 520 -23.28 -23.90 -3.20
CA ALA A 520 -22.96 -22.83 -2.26
C ALA A 520 -22.63 -23.45 -0.89
N TYR A 521 -22.16 -22.66 0.06
CA TYR A 521 -21.91 -23.18 1.40
C TYR A 521 -22.26 -22.17 2.49
N LEU A 522 -22.50 -22.71 3.69
CA LEU A 522 -22.50 -22.00 4.96
C LEU A 522 -21.45 -22.61 5.87
N LEU A 523 -20.73 -21.74 6.57
CA LEU A 523 -19.61 -22.10 7.43
C LEU A 523 -19.74 -21.36 8.75
N GLN A 524 -19.62 -22.09 9.86
CA GLN A 524 -19.57 -21.54 11.20
C GLN A 524 -18.16 -21.67 11.77
N ILE A 525 -17.65 -20.59 12.34
CA ILE A 525 -16.34 -20.50 12.97
C ILE A 525 -16.53 -19.95 14.40
N ASP A 526 -15.83 -20.52 15.37
CA ASP A 526 -15.83 -20.02 16.75
C ASP A 526 -14.99 -18.72 16.89
N ASP A 527 -15.01 -18.13 18.08
CA ASP A 527 -14.27 -16.92 18.41
C ASP A 527 -12.74 -17.11 18.40
N ALA A 528 -12.27 -18.34 18.60
CA ALA A 528 -10.88 -18.76 18.48
C ALA A 528 -10.45 -19.01 17.03
N GLY A 529 -11.37 -18.92 16.06
CA GLY A 529 -11.10 -19.12 14.66
C GLY A 529 -11.13 -20.59 14.23
N ARG A 530 -11.69 -21.54 14.97
CA ARG A 530 -11.84 -22.94 14.54
C ARG A 530 -13.15 -23.12 13.79
N MET A 531 -13.11 -23.90 12.70
CA MET A 531 -14.33 -24.32 12.00
C MET A 531 -15.14 -25.26 12.91
N VAL A 532 -16.39 -24.91 13.17
CA VAL A 532 -17.32 -25.67 14.02
C VAL A 532 -18.25 -26.53 13.16
N GLN A 533 -18.88 -25.93 12.15
CA GLN A 533 -19.80 -26.61 11.23
C GLN A 533 -19.61 -26.08 9.81
N ARG A 534 -19.84 -26.95 8.82
CA ARG A 534 -20.00 -26.58 7.41
C ARG A 534 -21.23 -27.27 6.86
N ARG A 535 -22.00 -26.56 6.05
CA ARG A 535 -23.13 -27.08 5.25
C ARG A 535 -22.92 -26.69 3.81
N ASP A 536 -22.83 -27.68 2.93
CA ASP A 536 -22.87 -27.47 1.49
C ASP A 536 -24.34 -27.44 1.03
N LEU A 537 -24.65 -26.48 0.15
CA LEU A 537 -25.98 -26.21 -0.38
C LEU A 537 -26.01 -26.61 -1.87
N SER A 538 -26.35 -27.87 -2.13
CA SER A 538 -26.46 -28.39 -3.49
C SER A 538 -27.64 -27.76 -4.22
N GLY A 539 -27.43 -27.37 -5.49
CA GLY A 539 -28.43 -26.68 -6.31
C GLY A 539 -28.53 -25.17 -6.05
N VAL A 540 -27.69 -24.63 -5.16
CA VAL A 540 -27.60 -23.19 -4.87
C VAL A 540 -26.30 -22.66 -5.47
N ASP A 541 -26.38 -21.58 -6.24
CA ASP A 541 -25.22 -20.99 -6.92
C ASP A 541 -24.36 -20.15 -5.98
N ASN A 542 -24.99 -19.42 -5.05
CA ASN A 542 -24.31 -18.50 -4.15
C ASN A 542 -25.14 -18.16 -2.91
N VAL A 543 -24.46 -17.92 -1.78
CA VAL A 543 -25.00 -17.16 -0.65
C VAL A 543 -24.59 -15.69 -0.82
N SER A 544 -25.52 -14.81 -1.18
CA SER A 544 -25.18 -13.41 -1.51
C SER A 544 -25.07 -12.50 -0.29
N ALA A 545 -25.84 -12.76 0.78
CA ALA A 545 -25.79 -11.99 2.01
C ALA A 545 -26.16 -12.84 3.24
N LEU A 546 -25.63 -12.46 4.40
CA LEU A 546 -25.93 -13.07 5.69
C LEU A 546 -26.19 -11.98 6.72
N ALA A 547 -27.15 -12.21 7.61
CA ALA A 547 -27.40 -11.35 8.77
C ALA A 547 -27.85 -12.19 9.97
N VAL A 548 -27.69 -11.65 11.18
CA VAL A 548 -28.22 -12.28 12.39
C VAL A 548 -29.59 -11.67 12.70
N GLY A 549 -30.59 -12.54 12.85
CA GLY A 549 -31.94 -12.20 13.27
C GLY A 549 -31.99 -11.74 14.72
N LYS A 550 -33.10 -11.11 15.11
CA LYS A 550 -33.36 -10.71 16.51
C LYS A 550 -33.29 -11.88 17.50
N ASP A 551 -33.66 -13.07 17.03
CA ASP A 551 -33.64 -14.34 17.76
C ASP A 551 -32.24 -14.96 17.87
N GLY A 552 -31.23 -14.36 17.25
CA GLY A 552 -29.85 -14.87 17.21
C GLY A 552 -29.61 -15.92 16.13
N ASN A 553 -30.62 -16.29 15.35
CA ASN A 553 -30.47 -17.20 14.20
C ASN A 553 -29.95 -16.45 12.97
N VAL A 554 -29.52 -17.18 11.95
CA VAL A 554 -28.89 -16.61 10.76
C VAL A 554 -29.90 -16.54 9.62
N VAL A 555 -30.08 -15.36 9.05
CA VAL A 555 -30.83 -15.19 7.80
C VAL A 555 -29.84 -15.26 6.64
N ALA A 556 -30.04 -16.22 5.74
CA ALA A 556 -29.24 -16.42 4.54
C ALA A 556 -30.03 -16.03 3.30
N LEU A 557 -29.45 -15.15 2.48
CA LEU A 557 -29.95 -14.82 1.14
C LEU A 557 -29.20 -15.69 0.12
N THR A 558 -29.93 -16.53 -0.60
CA THR A 558 -29.38 -17.51 -1.53
C THR A 558 -29.90 -17.26 -2.94
N ARG A 559 -29.11 -17.68 -3.93
CA ARG A 559 -29.49 -17.60 -5.34
C ARG A 559 -29.27 -18.95 -6.02
N ALA A 560 -30.26 -19.39 -6.77
CA ALA A 560 -30.25 -20.64 -7.53
C ALA A 560 -30.94 -20.44 -8.88
N GLY A 561 -30.21 -20.61 -9.99
CA GLY A 561 -30.80 -20.56 -11.34
C GLY A 561 -31.54 -19.25 -11.66
N GLY A 562 -31.06 -18.12 -11.14
CA GLY A 562 -31.71 -16.80 -11.30
C GLY A 562 -32.85 -16.50 -10.32
N THR A 563 -33.23 -17.46 -9.46
CA THR A 563 -34.19 -17.26 -8.38
C THR A 563 -33.47 -16.85 -7.10
N THR A 564 -33.98 -15.83 -6.41
CA THR A 564 -33.52 -15.44 -5.07
C THR A 564 -34.44 -16.04 -4.01
N SER A 565 -33.86 -16.59 -2.95
CA SER A 565 -34.59 -17.14 -1.80
C SER A 565 -33.92 -16.76 -0.48
N MET A 566 -34.70 -16.79 0.59
CA MET A 566 -34.26 -16.56 1.96
C MET A 566 -34.43 -17.83 2.77
N SER A 567 -33.50 -18.06 3.69
CA SER A 567 -33.57 -19.16 4.66
C SER A 567 -33.24 -18.61 6.05
N LEU A 568 -34.10 -18.85 7.03
CA LEU A 568 -33.80 -18.66 8.44
C LEU A 568 -33.14 -19.94 8.94
N VAL A 569 -31.89 -19.88 9.35
CA VAL A 569 -31.02 -21.00 9.66
C VAL A 569 -30.69 -20.99 11.15
N SER A 570 -30.77 -22.15 11.81
CA SER A 570 -30.38 -22.25 13.22
C SER A 570 -28.90 -21.92 13.43
N ALA A 571 -28.61 -20.96 14.30
CA ALA A 571 -27.21 -20.57 14.60
C ALA A 571 -26.42 -21.66 15.36
N SER A 572 -27.12 -22.56 16.07
CA SER A 572 -26.51 -23.70 16.77
C SER A 572 -26.34 -24.94 15.88
N ALA A 573 -27.10 -25.02 14.80
CA ALA A 573 -27.12 -26.17 13.89
C ALA A 573 -27.39 -25.69 12.46
N ILE A 574 -26.34 -25.25 11.75
CA ILE A 574 -26.49 -24.61 10.43
C ILE A 574 -27.06 -25.55 9.35
N GLY A 575 -27.12 -26.86 9.65
CA GLY A 575 -27.83 -27.90 8.89
C GLY A 575 -29.35 -27.72 8.80
N ASN A 576 -29.96 -26.96 9.73
CA ASN A 576 -31.40 -26.90 9.91
C ASN A 576 -31.95 -25.52 9.49
N ASP A 577 -32.80 -25.53 8.45
CA ASP A 577 -33.61 -24.37 8.10
C ASP A 577 -34.89 -24.35 8.95
N LEU A 578 -35.14 -23.24 9.63
CA LEU A 578 -36.32 -22.98 10.44
C LEU A 578 -37.48 -22.45 9.60
N ALA A 579 -37.18 -21.67 8.56
CA ALA A 579 -38.15 -21.15 7.60
C ALA A 579 -37.45 -20.83 6.27
N THR A 580 -38.21 -20.85 5.17
CA THR A 580 -37.73 -20.45 3.85
C THR A 580 -38.78 -19.62 3.12
N LEU A 581 -38.32 -18.68 2.29
CA LEU A 581 -39.18 -17.83 1.47
C LEU A 581 -38.52 -17.58 0.11
N SER A 582 -39.24 -17.87 -0.98
CA SER A 582 -38.79 -17.52 -2.33
C SER A 582 -39.25 -16.12 -2.70
N LEU A 583 -38.35 -15.30 -3.24
CA LEU A 583 -38.66 -13.98 -3.79
C LEU A 583 -38.91 -14.03 -5.31
N GLY A 584 -38.65 -15.17 -5.95
CA GLY A 584 -38.78 -15.35 -7.41
C GLY A 584 -37.53 -14.91 -8.18
N THR A 585 -37.69 -14.66 -9.47
CA THR A 585 -36.59 -14.23 -10.36
C THR A 585 -36.06 -12.89 -9.93
N ALA A 586 -34.83 -12.85 -9.44
CA ALA A 586 -34.18 -11.65 -8.94
C ALA A 586 -32.68 -11.89 -8.73
N ASP A 587 -31.89 -10.82 -8.78
CA ASP A 587 -30.53 -10.78 -8.27
C ASP A 587 -30.52 -10.09 -6.90
N GLY A 588 -30.79 -10.85 -5.84
CA GLY A 588 -30.72 -10.39 -4.45
C GLY A 588 -29.28 -10.21 -3.97
N ARG A 589 -28.91 -8.98 -3.59
CA ARG A 589 -27.52 -8.56 -3.34
C ARG A 589 -27.23 -8.18 -1.90
N ALA A 590 -28.22 -7.65 -1.19
CA ALA A 590 -28.02 -7.08 0.13
C ALA A 590 -29.20 -7.42 1.05
N LEU A 591 -28.90 -7.51 2.33
CA LEU A 591 -29.83 -7.88 3.40
C LEU A 591 -29.52 -7.03 4.63
N ALA A 592 -30.56 -6.54 5.30
CA ALA A 592 -30.46 -5.90 6.61
C ALA A 592 -31.57 -6.40 7.53
N VAL A 593 -31.32 -6.38 8.84
CA VAL A 593 -32.28 -6.76 9.88
C VAL A 593 -32.44 -5.58 10.84
N ALA A 594 -33.68 -5.18 11.09
CA ALA A 594 -34.03 -4.13 12.03
C ALA A 594 -34.06 -4.66 13.48
N ALA A 595 -34.04 -3.74 14.45
CA ALA A 595 -34.05 -4.10 15.88
C ALA A 595 -35.35 -4.81 16.34
N ASP A 596 -36.45 -4.60 15.61
CA ASP A 596 -37.72 -5.29 15.81
C ASP A 596 -37.76 -6.71 15.18
N GLY A 597 -36.74 -7.07 14.39
CA GLY A 597 -36.65 -8.34 13.66
C GLY A 597 -37.16 -8.27 12.23
N THR A 598 -37.71 -7.13 11.78
CA THR A 598 -38.09 -6.95 10.37
C THR A 598 -36.86 -7.05 9.49
N ILE A 599 -37.00 -7.74 8.36
CA ILE A 599 -35.93 -8.01 7.42
C ILE A 599 -36.17 -7.20 6.15
N ALA A 600 -35.12 -6.63 5.57
CA ALA A 600 -35.18 -6.00 4.26
C ALA A 600 -34.11 -6.58 3.33
N VAL A 601 -34.54 -7.00 2.15
CA VAL A 601 -33.69 -7.51 1.07
C VAL A 601 -33.71 -6.52 -0.06
N ALA A 602 -32.55 -6.27 -0.67
CA ALA A 602 -32.48 -5.47 -1.86
C ALA A 602 -31.60 -6.08 -2.94
N GLY A 603 -31.85 -5.67 -4.17
CA GLY A 603 -31.15 -6.15 -5.33
C GLY A 603 -31.69 -5.53 -6.60
N THR A 604 -31.67 -6.30 -7.67
CA THR A 604 -32.21 -5.89 -8.96
C THR A 604 -33.02 -7.01 -9.60
N THR A 605 -33.99 -6.65 -10.44
CA THR A 605 -34.88 -7.59 -11.10
C THR A 605 -35.39 -7.04 -12.42
N ASP A 606 -35.57 -7.92 -13.40
CA ASP A 606 -36.29 -7.69 -14.66
C ASP A 606 -37.71 -8.29 -14.65
N ALA A 607 -38.09 -8.88 -13.51
CA ALA A 607 -39.37 -9.52 -13.29
C ALA A 607 -40.03 -9.05 -11.99
N ARG A 608 -41.34 -9.25 -11.90
CA ARG A 608 -42.09 -8.96 -10.67
C ARG A 608 -41.70 -9.96 -9.57
N ILE A 609 -41.25 -9.44 -8.43
CA ILE A 609 -40.96 -10.19 -7.20
C ILE A 609 -42.24 -10.78 -6.62
N SER A 610 -42.14 -11.95 -6.00
CA SER A 610 -43.27 -12.62 -5.34
C SER A 610 -43.80 -11.81 -4.14
N GLY A 611 -45.09 -11.95 -3.81
CA GLY A 611 -45.71 -11.31 -2.65
C GLY A 611 -46.45 -10.01 -2.96
N ALA A 612 -46.77 -9.25 -1.91
CA ALA A 612 -47.46 -7.97 -2.02
C ALA A 612 -46.55 -6.90 -2.64
N GLN A 613 -47.12 -5.92 -3.34
CA GLN A 613 -46.34 -4.85 -3.99
C GLN A 613 -46.83 -3.49 -3.52
N ALA A 614 -45.91 -2.61 -3.15
CA ALA A 614 -46.21 -1.22 -2.80
C ALA A 614 -46.35 -0.33 -4.05
N ASN A 615 -45.66 -0.68 -5.15
CA ASN A 615 -45.72 -0.02 -6.45
C ASN A 615 -45.42 -1.00 -7.60
N ALA A 616 -45.46 -0.52 -8.84
CA ALA A 616 -45.16 -1.30 -10.04
C ALA A 616 -43.69 -1.12 -10.47
N PRO A 617 -43.08 -2.12 -11.15
CA PRO A 617 -41.79 -1.94 -11.82
C PRO A 617 -41.91 -0.91 -12.95
N SER A 618 -40.80 -0.24 -13.26
CA SER A 618 -40.69 0.90 -14.17
C SER A 618 -40.07 0.58 -15.53
N GLY A 619 -39.47 -0.61 -15.72
CA GLY A 619 -38.90 -0.95 -17.02
C GLY A 619 -38.00 -2.19 -17.07
N ALA A 620 -36.88 -2.07 -17.80
CA ALA A 620 -36.04 -3.18 -18.24
C ALA A 620 -35.37 -3.94 -17.08
N ARG A 621 -34.76 -3.20 -16.14
CA ARG A 621 -34.19 -3.78 -14.93
C ARG A 621 -34.22 -2.74 -13.81
N ASP A 622 -34.98 -3.04 -12.76
CA ASP A 622 -35.22 -2.13 -11.64
C ASP A 622 -34.54 -2.59 -10.36
N GLY A 623 -34.22 -1.63 -9.49
CA GLY A 623 -33.89 -1.92 -8.11
C GLY A 623 -35.15 -2.34 -7.35
N PHE A 624 -35.05 -3.32 -6.47
CA PHE A 624 -36.16 -3.68 -5.58
C PHE A 624 -35.73 -3.70 -4.12
N VAL A 625 -36.68 -3.43 -3.23
CA VAL A 625 -36.59 -3.59 -1.78
C VAL A 625 -37.76 -4.46 -1.35
N ALA A 626 -37.49 -5.68 -0.89
CA ALA A 626 -38.47 -6.57 -0.31
C ALA A 626 -38.38 -6.52 1.21
N ARG A 627 -39.44 -6.05 1.87
CA ARG A 627 -39.59 -6.11 3.33
C ARG A 627 -40.26 -7.43 3.71
N VAL A 628 -39.64 -8.15 4.62
CA VAL A 628 -40.01 -9.50 5.04
C VAL A 628 -40.13 -9.53 6.56
N ASP A 629 -41.14 -10.22 7.08
CA ASP A 629 -41.27 -10.40 8.53
C ASP A 629 -40.22 -11.38 9.06
N ALA A 630 -40.00 -11.36 10.38
CA ALA A 630 -38.97 -12.17 11.04
C ALA A 630 -39.16 -13.69 10.85
N ALA A 631 -40.40 -14.16 10.63
CA ALA A 631 -40.73 -15.57 10.45
C ALA A 631 -40.66 -16.00 8.97
N LEU A 632 -40.32 -15.09 8.06
CA LEU A 632 -40.33 -15.30 6.61
C LEU A 632 -41.71 -15.71 6.07
N ALA A 633 -42.80 -15.29 6.71
CA ALA A 633 -44.16 -15.68 6.33
C ALA A 633 -44.72 -14.88 5.14
N GLY A 634 -44.21 -13.67 4.88
CA GLY A 634 -44.65 -12.82 3.79
C GLY A 634 -43.67 -11.71 3.45
N ALA A 635 -43.77 -11.23 2.21
CA ALA A 635 -42.99 -10.13 1.69
C ALA A 635 -43.87 -9.03 1.07
N SER A 636 -43.45 -7.78 1.24
CA SER A 636 -43.96 -6.62 0.51
C SER A 636 -42.81 -5.95 -0.23
N THR A 637 -42.95 -5.75 -1.54
CA THR A 637 -41.89 -5.25 -2.42
C THR A 637 -42.16 -3.84 -2.93
N THR A 638 -41.12 -3.02 -2.89
CA THR A 638 -41.06 -1.69 -3.48
C THR A 638 -39.99 -1.65 -4.57
N TYR A 639 -40.33 -1.17 -5.76
CA TYR A 639 -39.40 -0.94 -6.87
C TYR A 639 -38.89 0.50 -6.88
N ILE A 640 -37.63 0.66 -7.25
CA ILE A 640 -36.95 1.93 -7.50
C ILE A 640 -36.24 1.78 -8.84
N GLY A 641 -36.75 2.46 -9.87
CA GLY A 641 -36.19 2.36 -11.20
C GLY A 641 -36.83 3.30 -12.21
N THR A 642 -36.33 3.23 -13.43
CA THR A 642 -36.70 4.01 -14.60
C THR A 642 -36.89 3.06 -15.80
N GLY A 643 -36.91 3.61 -17.03
CA GLY A 643 -36.81 2.77 -18.23
C GLY A 643 -35.41 2.19 -18.49
N GLY A 644 -34.38 2.62 -17.74
CA GLY A 644 -32.99 2.20 -17.88
C GLY A 644 -32.59 1.04 -16.96
N ASP A 645 -31.29 0.98 -16.63
CA ASP A 645 -30.72 -0.02 -15.71
C ASP A 645 -30.55 0.59 -14.32
N ASP A 646 -31.40 0.14 -13.39
CA ASP A 646 -31.42 0.57 -12.00
C ASP A 646 -31.15 -0.62 -11.07
N GLN A 647 -30.21 -0.44 -10.14
CA GLN A 647 -29.75 -1.52 -9.27
C GLN A 647 -29.51 -1.02 -7.86
N ILE A 648 -29.88 -1.82 -6.86
CA ILE A 648 -29.52 -1.57 -5.47
C ILE A 648 -28.37 -2.48 -5.06
N ASP A 649 -27.29 -1.87 -4.57
CA ASP A 649 -26.07 -2.56 -4.16
C ASP A 649 -26.00 -2.76 -2.63
N SER A 650 -26.60 -1.85 -1.84
CA SER A 650 -26.59 -1.95 -0.38
C SER A 650 -27.89 -1.46 0.26
N ILE A 651 -28.17 -1.97 1.46
CA ILE A 651 -29.36 -1.64 2.24
C ILE A 651 -29.01 -1.55 3.73
N ALA A 652 -29.66 -0.64 4.45
CA ALA A 652 -29.51 -0.50 5.90
C ALA A 652 -30.80 0.07 6.53
N PHE A 653 -31.06 -0.31 7.78
CA PHE A 653 -32.09 0.32 8.59
C PHE A 653 -31.53 1.52 9.36
N LEU A 654 -32.29 2.61 9.38
CA LEU A 654 -32.02 3.80 10.18
C LEU A 654 -33.31 4.19 10.91
N GLY A 655 -33.39 3.88 12.20
CA GLY A 655 -34.65 3.93 12.93
C GLY A 655 -35.70 3.00 12.29
N SER A 656 -36.89 3.52 12.00
CA SER A 656 -37.98 2.81 11.32
C SER A 656 -37.93 2.92 9.80
N ASN A 657 -36.83 3.39 9.22
CA ASN A 657 -36.70 3.64 7.78
C ASN A 657 -35.67 2.72 7.14
N ILE A 658 -35.91 2.39 5.88
CA ILE A 658 -34.96 1.66 5.04
C ILE A 658 -34.25 2.67 4.15
N HIS A 659 -32.91 2.60 4.12
CA HIS A 659 -32.11 3.34 3.16
C HIS A 659 -31.40 2.36 2.23
N VAL A 660 -31.27 2.75 0.97
CA VAL A 660 -30.59 1.95 -0.05
C VAL A 660 -29.58 2.79 -0.81
N GLY A 661 -28.45 2.16 -1.14
CA GLY A 661 -27.45 2.71 -2.06
C GLY A 661 -27.43 1.89 -3.33
N GLY A 662 -27.48 2.57 -4.48
CA GLY A 662 -27.59 1.91 -5.77
C GLY A 662 -26.91 2.66 -6.90
N ARG A 663 -27.07 2.14 -8.12
CA ARG A 663 -26.54 2.70 -9.37
C ARG A 663 -27.64 2.80 -10.41
N THR A 664 -27.54 3.82 -11.25
CA THR A 664 -28.45 4.07 -12.37
C THR A 664 -27.65 4.60 -13.56
N ASP A 665 -28.03 4.20 -14.77
CA ASP A 665 -27.54 4.82 -16.02
C ASP A 665 -28.48 5.92 -16.53
N SER A 666 -29.55 6.21 -15.77
CA SER A 666 -30.69 7.00 -16.20
C SER A 666 -31.04 8.09 -15.18
N ALA A 667 -32.11 8.84 -15.45
CA ALA A 667 -32.57 9.95 -14.61
C ALA A 667 -33.64 9.47 -13.61
N LEU A 668 -33.24 8.93 -12.45
CA LEU A 668 -34.20 8.57 -11.38
C LEU A 668 -34.95 9.80 -10.85
N LYS A 669 -34.23 10.92 -10.69
CA LYS A 669 -34.80 12.20 -10.25
C LYS A 669 -34.08 13.40 -10.83
N ASN A 670 -32.75 13.31 -10.97
CA ASN A 670 -31.91 14.34 -11.57
C ASN A 670 -31.35 13.84 -12.90
N ALA A 671 -30.95 14.76 -13.79
CA ALA A 671 -30.27 14.38 -15.03
C ALA A 671 -28.96 13.63 -14.73
N PRO A 672 -28.65 12.55 -15.48
CA PRO A 672 -27.43 11.78 -15.28
C PRO A 672 -26.19 12.65 -15.54
N ARG A 673 -25.17 12.50 -14.70
CA ARG A 673 -23.92 13.28 -14.79
C ARG A 673 -22.78 12.47 -15.38
N GLY A 674 -22.72 11.17 -15.13
CA GLY A 674 -21.75 10.23 -15.68
C GLY A 674 -22.41 9.12 -16.50
N PRO A 675 -21.60 8.19 -17.05
CA PRO A 675 -22.11 7.02 -17.76
C PRO A 675 -22.93 6.07 -16.84
N VAL A 676 -22.55 6.01 -15.56
CA VAL A 676 -23.30 5.38 -14.48
C VAL A 676 -23.17 6.26 -13.24
N ASP A 677 -24.32 6.69 -12.72
CA ASP A 677 -24.42 7.47 -11.50
C ASP A 677 -24.73 6.56 -10.30
N GLY A 678 -24.32 7.00 -9.11
CA GLY A 678 -24.77 6.41 -7.87
C GLY A 678 -26.01 7.14 -7.35
N PHE A 679 -26.83 6.46 -6.55
CA PHE A 679 -27.93 7.09 -5.84
C PHE A 679 -28.06 6.56 -4.42
N VAL A 680 -28.68 7.37 -3.56
CA VAL A 680 -29.23 6.92 -2.29
C VAL A 680 -30.73 7.22 -2.29
N ALA A 681 -31.52 6.25 -1.84
CA ALA A 681 -32.96 6.41 -1.68
C ALA A 681 -33.41 6.00 -0.28
N HIS A 682 -34.49 6.62 0.15
CA HIS A 682 -35.22 6.28 1.36
C HIS A 682 -36.51 5.52 0.99
N VAL A 683 -36.84 4.50 1.77
CA VAL A 683 -38.10 3.75 1.70
C VAL A 683 -38.69 3.69 3.11
N ASP A 684 -39.93 4.13 3.24
CA ASP A 684 -40.67 4.00 4.50
C ASP A 684 -40.90 2.52 4.84
N ALA A 685 -40.48 2.06 6.01
CA ALA A 685 -40.55 0.64 6.32
C ALA A 685 -41.98 0.15 6.63
N ALA A 686 -42.93 1.04 6.93
CA ALA A 686 -44.30 0.63 7.21
C ALA A 686 -45.13 0.54 5.91
N ALA A 687 -45.13 1.61 5.12
CA ALA A 687 -45.92 1.77 3.91
C ALA A 687 -45.23 1.28 2.64
N GLY A 688 -43.90 1.11 2.65
CA GLY A 688 -43.12 0.79 1.44
C GLY A 688 -43.06 1.95 0.43
N ALA A 689 -43.43 3.16 0.85
CA ALA A 689 -43.38 4.35 -0.01
C ALA A 689 -41.93 4.79 -0.25
N VAL A 690 -41.57 5.04 -1.51
CA VAL A 690 -40.26 5.62 -1.87
C VAL A 690 -40.28 7.10 -1.53
N GLY A 691 -39.36 7.53 -0.66
CA GLY A 691 -39.16 8.91 -0.26
C GLY A 691 -38.13 9.64 -1.14
N GLY A 692 -37.26 10.41 -0.49
CA GLY A 692 -36.22 11.19 -1.19
C GLY A 692 -35.19 10.31 -1.90
N ILE A 693 -34.92 10.62 -3.18
CA ILE A 693 -33.82 10.05 -3.97
C ILE A 693 -32.77 11.14 -4.22
N SER A 694 -31.52 10.83 -3.90
CA SER A 694 -30.35 11.68 -4.13
C SER A 694 -29.37 10.98 -5.08
N GLN A 695 -29.38 11.41 -6.34
CA GLN A 695 -28.48 10.91 -7.39
C GLN A 695 -27.20 11.75 -7.49
N PHE A 696 -26.06 11.09 -7.66
CA PHE A 696 -24.74 11.70 -7.75
C PHE A 696 -23.86 11.03 -8.81
N GLY A 697 -23.05 11.83 -9.49
CA GLY A 697 -22.13 11.36 -10.51
C GLY A 697 -21.18 12.46 -10.96
N GLN A 698 -20.26 12.10 -11.86
CA GLN A 698 -19.29 13.02 -12.45
C GLN A 698 -19.09 12.66 -13.92
N GLY A 699 -18.94 13.68 -14.77
CA GLY A 699 -18.71 13.50 -16.20
C GLY A 699 -17.52 12.58 -16.48
N GLN A 700 -17.70 11.62 -17.39
CA GLN A 700 -16.70 10.62 -17.80
C GLN A 700 -16.24 9.63 -16.70
N VAL A 701 -16.88 9.66 -15.53
CA VAL A 701 -16.58 8.76 -14.41
C VAL A 701 -17.74 7.80 -14.22
N THR A 702 -17.46 6.51 -14.31
CA THR A 702 -18.41 5.44 -13.98
C THR A 702 -18.38 5.23 -12.46
N THR A 703 -19.55 5.27 -11.83
CA THR A 703 -19.72 4.97 -10.41
C THR A 703 -19.79 3.45 -10.20
N GLY A 704 -18.88 2.92 -9.38
CA GLY A 704 -18.91 1.52 -8.92
C GLY A 704 -19.96 1.28 -7.84
N PRO A 705 -20.11 0.04 -7.33
CA PRO A 705 -21.14 -0.31 -6.37
C PRO A 705 -21.21 0.65 -5.17
N VAL A 706 -22.42 1.07 -4.81
CA VAL A 706 -22.64 2.04 -3.73
C VAL A 706 -22.90 1.30 -2.42
N ARG A 707 -22.04 1.54 -1.42
CA ARG A 707 -22.16 1.01 -0.06
C ARG A 707 -22.58 2.14 0.89
N ILE A 708 -23.65 1.92 1.64
CA ILE A 708 -24.10 2.82 2.69
C ILE A 708 -23.75 2.27 4.08
N VAL A 709 -23.41 3.16 5.00
CA VAL A 709 -23.21 2.87 6.41
C VAL A 709 -23.97 3.91 7.22
N THR A 710 -24.73 3.45 8.22
CA THR A 710 -25.49 4.33 9.10
C THR A 710 -24.59 4.91 10.18
N LEU A 711 -24.72 6.21 10.42
CA LEU A 711 -23.99 6.95 11.44
C LEU A 711 -24.99 7.52 12.44
N ALA A 712 -25.18 6.81 13.57
CA ALA A 712 -26.08 7.25 14.62
C ALA A 712 -25.64 8.60 15.22
N GLY A 713 -26.57 9.56 15.29
CA GLY A 713 -26.29 10.97 15.65
C GLY A 713 -25.30 11.65 14.71
N GLY A 714 -25.06 11.07 13.53
CA GLY A 714 -24.02 11.45 12.60
C GLY A 714 -24.26 12.80 11.94
N GLY A 715 -25.51 13.23 11.75
CA GLY A 715 -25.94 14.40 11.00
C GLY A 715 -25.78 15.75 11.69
N GLY A 716 -25.17 15.78 12.88
CA GLY A 716 -24.94 17.00 13.64
C GLY A 716 -23.91 17.98 13.04
N SER A 717 -23.93 19.21 13.54
CA SER A 717 -23.09 20.35 13.16
C SER A 717 -21.64 20.27 13.68
N LEU A 718 -21.23 19.19 14.37
CA LEU A 718 -19.87 19.06 14.91
C LEU A 718 -18.76 19.19 13.86
N GLN A 719 -19.03 18.83 12.60
CA GLN A 719 -18.02 18.99 11.54
C GLN A 719 -17.80 20.44 11.15
N ALA A 720 -18.77 21.34 11.37
CA ALA A 720 -18.56 22.79 11.23
C ALA A 720 -17.49 23.28 12.21
N LEU A 721 -17.37 22.62 13.37
CA LEU A 721 -16.32 22.86 14.36
C LEU A 721 -15.02 22.08 14.06
N GLY A 722 -14.96 21.34 12.95
CA GLY A 722 -13.85 20.45 12.63
C GLY A 722 -13.74 19.22 13.55
N LEU A 723 -14.73 18.95 14.40
CA LEU A 723 -14.74 17.80 15.31
C LEU A 723 -15.42 16.58 14.68
N PRO A 724 -14.94 15.36 14.94
CA PRO A 724 -15.68 14.15 14.62
C PRO A 724 -16.89 13.99 15.56
N ASN A 725 -17.88 13.23 15.13
CA ASN A 725 -18.88 12.63 16.01
C ASN A 725 -18.35 11.25 16.43
N GLY A 726 -17.62 11.21 17.55
CA GLY A 726 -16.86 10.04 18.00
C GLY A 726 -15.65 10.41 18.86
N GLU A 727 -14.73 9.47 19.03
CA GLU A 727 -13.46 9.67 19.76
C GLU A 727 -12.60 10.73 19.05
N LEU A 728 -11.98 11.64 19.82
CA LEU A 728 -11.01 12.61 19.31
C LEU A 728 -9.64 11.96 19.16
N ALA A 729 -8.99 12.19 18.01
CA ALA A 729 -7.71 11.57 17.62
C ALA A 729 -7.61 10.07 17.98
N PRO A 730 -8.55 9.23 17.48
CA PRO A 730 -8.50 7.81 17.72
C PRO A 730 -7.18 7.25 17.18
N VAL A 731 -6.48 6.48 18.00
CA VAL A 731 -5.15 5.96 17.66
C VAL A 731 -5.28 4.51 17.22
N GLY A 732 -4.88 4.23 15.98
CA GLY A 732 -4.67 2.86 15.51
C GLY A 732 -3.46 2.19 16.18
N SER A 733 -3.34 0.89 16.01
CA SER A 733 -2.22 0.10 16.51
C SER A 733 -0.88 0.69 16.04
N GLN A 734 0.15 0.57 16.90
CA GLN A 734 1.54 0.89 16.55
C GLN A 734 2.35 -0.35 16.16
N ASN A 735 1.73 -1.52 16.21
CA ASN A 735 2.38 -2.77 15.86
C ASN A 735 2.62 -2.80 14.36
N LEU A 736 3.84 -3.15 13.95
CA LEU A 736 4.24 -3.28 12.56
C LEU A 736 3.35 -4.29 11.81
N THR A 737 2.86 -5.33 12.50
CA THR A 737 1.94 -6.32 11.94
C THR A 737 0.53 -5.79 11.69
N ALA A 738 0.19 -4.64 12.25
CA ALA A 738 -1.08 -3.94 12.03
C ALA A 738 -0.94 -2.78 11.04
N THR A 739 0.25 -2.18 10.93
CA THR A 739 0.48 -0.97 10.10
C THR A 739 1.24 -1.23 8.80
N THR A 740 1.69 -2.47 8.55
CA THR A 740 2.42 -2.88 7.35
C THR A 740 1.93 -4.25 6.86
N SER A 741 2.48 -4.75 5.76
CA SER A 741 2.24 -6.13 5.29
C SER A 741 3.06 -7.18 6.05
N LEU A 742 3.82 -6.77 7.07
CA LEU A 742 4.61 -7.67 7.91
C LEU A 742 3.70 -8.60 8.72
N ASN A 743 4.13 -9.85 8.80
CA ASN A 743 3.59 -10.83 9.73
C ASN A 743 4.63 -11.11 10.82
N ALA A 744 4.17 -11.51 12.00
CA ALA A 744 5.07 -12.09 12.99
C ALA A 744 5.82 -13.27 12.37
N GLY A 745 7.07 -13.50 12.76
CA GLY A 745 7.92 -14.54 12.19
C GLY A 745 8.59 -14.17 10.86
N ASP A 746 8.18 -13.10 10.18
CA ASP A 746 8.90 -12.61 9.00
C ASP A 746 10.35 -12.25 9.38
N THR A 747 11.27 -12.48 8.45
CA THR A 747 12.72 -12.33 8.70
C THR A 747 13.41 -11.48 7.66
N PHE A 748 14.53 -10.89 8.05
CA PHE A 748 15.56 -10.36 7.15
C PHE A 748 16.90 -10.44 7.87
N ALA A 749 18.01 -10.22 7.16
CA ALA A 749 19.33 -10.22 7.79
C ALA A 749 20.17 -9.00 7.41
N VAL A 750 21.10 -8.65 8.30
CA VAL A 750 22.08 -7.59 8.09
C VAL A 750 23.47 -8.15 8.31
N SER A 751 24.34 -8.02 7.31
CA SER A 751 25.77 -8.33 7.44
C SER A 751 26.57 -7.03 7.59
N VAL A 752 27.53 -7.02 8.51
CA VAL A 752 28.44 -5.90 8.74
C VAL A 752 29.83 -6.34 8.30
N ASP A 753 30.48 -5.53 7.47
CA ASP A 753 31.86 -5.73 7.00
C ASP A 753 32.12 -7.12 6.38
N GLY A 754 31.09 -7.67 5.74
CA GLY A 754 31.13 -9.01 5.13
C GLY A 754 31.14 -10.16 6.14
N GLY A 755 30.93 -9.88 7.42
CA GLY A 755 30.80 -10.88 8.48
C GLY A 755 29.50 -11.68 8.40
N ARG A 756 29.33 -12.59 9.36
CA ARG A 756 28.14 -13.47 9.45
C ARG A 756 26.85 -12.63 9.50
N PRO A 757 25.85 -12.90 8.65
CA PRO A 757 24.58 -12.18 8.68
C PRO A 757 23.87 -12.31 10.04
N ILE A 758 23.41 -11.18 10.57
CA ILE A 758 22.60 -11.08 11.78
C ILE A 758 21.12 -11.12 11.37
N THR A 759 20.41 -12.18 11.73
CA THR A 759 18.99 -12.32 11.44
C THR A 759 18.13 -11.53 12.45
N PHE A 760 17.14 -10.82 11.91
CA PHE A 760 16.07 -10.16 12.65
C PHE A 760 14.75 -10.83 12.32
N THR A 761 13.98 -11.13 13.35
CA THR A 761 12.64 -11.73 13.26
C THR A 761 11.63 -10.73 13.81
N ILE A 762 10.54 -10.52 13.08
CA ILE A 762 9.44 -9.65 13.50
C ILE A 762 8.60 -10.37 14.56
N ALA A 763 8.44 -9.75 15.72
CA ALA A 763 7.55 -10.18 16.79
C ALA A 763 6.13 -9.63 16.57
N ALA A 764 5.14 -10.22 17.24
CA ALA A 764 3.73 -9.85 17.06
C ALA A 764 3.39 -8.44 17.58
N ASP A 765 4.15 -7.98 18.58
CA ASP A 765 4.03 -6.70 19.28
C ASP A 765 5.13 -5.71 18.90
N ASP A 766 5.91 -6.01 17.85
CA ASP A 766 6.96 -5.11 17.42
C ASP A 766 6.39 -3.80 16.88
N THR A 767 6.92 -2.69 17.37
CA THR A 767 6.72 -1.37 16.77
C THR A 767 7.97 -0.98 15.98
N LEU A 768 7.86 0.09 15.19
CA LEU A 768 9.02 0.64 14.48
C LEU A 768 10.16 1.00 15.45
N GLU A 769 9.83 1.43 16.66
CA GLU A 769 10.78 1.81 17.70
C GLU A 769 11.47 0.59 18.33
N THR A 770 10.71 -0.46 18.67
CA THR A 770 11.30 -1.69 19.22
C THR A 770 12.21 -2.39 18.21
N LEU A 771 11.81 -2.44 16.93
CA LEU A 771 12.63 -2.96 15.84
C LEU A 771 13.92 -2.14 15.68
N THR A 772 13.82 -0.82 15.61
CA THR A 772 14.97 0.09 15.49
C THR A 772 15.93 -0.07 16.68
N ARG A 773 15.41 -0.19 17.90
CA ARG A 773 16.22 -0.41 19.11
C ARG A 773 16.97 -1.74 19.05
N ARG A 774 16.31 -2.84 18.67
CA ARG A 774 16.99 -4.14 18.52
C ARG A 774 18.04 -4.12 17.40
N MET A 775 17.75 -3.45 16.29
CA MET A 775 18.71 -3.29 15.18
C MET A 775 19.94 -2.50 15.60
N SER A 776 19.76 -1.34 16.26
CA SER A 776 20.88 -0.53 16.73
C SER A 776 21.75 -1.27 17.75
N LEU A 777 21.15 -2.04 18.66
CA LEU A 777 21.89 -2.86 19.63
C LEU A 777 22.71 -3.97 18.98
N LYS A 778 22.17 -4.67 17.97
CA LYS A 778 22.86 -5.79 17.32
C LYS A 778 23.87 -5.36 16.25
N ILE A 779 23.60 -4.28 15.51
CA ILE A 779 24.50 -3.75 14.47
C ILE A 779 25.63 -2.91 15.10
N GLY A 780 25.36 -2.23 16.22
CA GLY A 780 26.34 -1.47 16.97
C GLY A 780 26.89 -0.27 16.19
N ARG A 781 28.20 0.01 16.38
CA ARG A 781 28.87 1.22 15.88
C ARG A 781 29.15 1.23 14.36
N ALA A 782 28.70 0.23 13.62
CA ALA A 782 28.88 0.16 12.17
C ALA A 782 27.81 0.97 11.39
N ALA A 783 26.67 1.26 12.01
CA ALA A 783 25.55 1.94 11.36
C ALA A 783 24.77 2.84 12.31
N THR A 784 24.19 3.92 11.77
CA THR A 784 23.13 4.67 12.43
C THR A 784 21.79 4.03 12.08
N VAL A 785 21.06 3.53 13.08
CA VAL A 785 19.67 3.06 12.94
C VAL A 785 18.75 4.00 13.71
N SER A 786 17.73 4.53 13.06
CA SER A 786 16.82 5.50 13.67
C SER A 786 15.41 5.43 13.07
N THR A 787 14.43 5.91 13.83
CA THR A 787 13.09 6.20 13.30
C THR A 787 13.05 7.65 12.81
N ALA A 788 13.03 7.85 11.49
CA ALA A 788 12.97 9.19 10.91
C ALA A 788 11.51 9.64 10.76
N VAL A 789 11.25 10.92 11.02
CA VAL A 789 9.95 11.56 10.73
C VAL A 789 9.85 11.83 9.22
N ALA A 790 8.70 11.53 8.63
CA ALA A 790 8.33 11.84 7.26
C ALA A 790 7.03 12.66 7.25
N THR A 791 6.67 13.27 6.11
CA THR A 791 5.50 14.16 5.98
C THR A 791 4.21 13.53 6.51
N ASN A 792 4.02 12.22 6.30
CA ASN A 792 2.79 11.50 6.64
C ASN A 792 3.03 10.31 7.60
N GLY A 793 4.14 10.27 8.33
CA GLY A 793 4.42 9.14 9.22
C GLY A 793 5.85 9.01 9.69
N ARG A 794 6.26 7.78 10.04
CA ARG A 794 7.63 7.44 10.46
C ARG A 794 8.18 6.34 9.57
N GLN A 795 9.50 6.31 9.40
CA GLN A 795 10.18 5.31 8.59
C GLN A 795 11.46 4.84 9.29
N LEU A 796 11.83 3.59 9.09
CA LEU A 796 13.13 3.06 9.49
C LEU A 796 14.20 3.70 8.61
N SER A 797 15.23 4.27 9.22
CA SER A 797 16.40 4.81 8.54
C SER A 797 17.65 4.09 9.01
N LEU A 798 18.37 3.48 8.07
CA LEU A 798 19.63 2.79 8.31
C LEU A 798 20.72 3.40 7.43
N GLY A 799 21.80 3.88 8.03
CA GLY A 799 22.95 4.42 7.31
C GLY A 799 24.26 3.82 7.79
N ALA A 800 25.15 3.46 6.87
CA ALA A 800 26.48 3.00 7.22
C ALA A 800 27.34 4.16 7.73
N LEU A 801 28.12 3.92 8.78
CA LEU A 801 29.10 4.89 9.28
C LEU A 801 30.41 4.81 8.47
N PRO A 802 31.22 5.89 8.43
CA PRO A 802 32.49 5.89 7.70
C PRO A 802 33.39 4.73 8.12
N GLY A 803 33.96 4.02 7.15
CA GLY A 803 34.85 2.88 7.40
C GLY A 803 34.13 1.54 7.47
N HIS A 804 32.81 1.54 7.54
CA HIS A 804 31.99 0.33 7.62
C HIS A 804 31.14 0.11 6.36
N SER A 805 30.78 -1.14 6.17
CA SER A 805 29.83 -1.60 5.15
C SER A 805 28.72 -2.40 5.78
N VAL A 806 27.49 -2.12 5.37
CA VAL A 806 26.28 -2.73 5.95
C VAL A 806 25.45 -3.28 4.80
N THR A 807 25.38 -4.60 4.69
CA THR A 807 24.63 -5.29 3.63
C THR A 807 23.29 -5.77 4.17
N LEU A 808 22.22 -5.33 3.53
CA LEU A 808 20.86 -5.80 3.75
C LEU A 808 20.60 -7.03 2.91
N VAL A 809 20.14 -8.10 3.56
CA VAL A 809 19.85 -9.40 2.95
C VAL A 809 18.38 -9.71 3.14
N ALA A 810 17.70 -10.09 2.06
CA ALA A 810 16.30 -10.50 2.09
C ALA A 810 16.09 -11.70 3.02
N GLY A 811 14.91 -11.77 3.63
CA GLY A 811 14.42 -13.00 4.26
C GLY A 811 14.09 -14.10 3.26
N LYS A 812 13.59 -15.22 3.77
CA LYS A 812 13.10 -16.30 2.91
C LYS A 812 11.92 -15.81 2.08
N LYS A 813 11.82 -16.27 0.82
CA LYS A 813 10.69 -15.99 -0.09
C LYS A 813 9.34 -16.13 0.66
N GLY A 814 8.43 -15.16 0.54
CA GLY A 814 7.12 -15.11 1.21
C GLY A 814 7.13 -14.68 2.69
N SER A 815 8.31 -14.57 3.29
CA SER A 815 8.51 -14.10 4.67
C SER A 815 9.60 -13.02 4.76
N ASP A 816 9.87 -12.37 3.62
CA ASP A 816 10.90 -11.35 3.52
C ASP A 816 10.39 -10.03 4.11
N ALA A 817 10.80 -9.75 5.34
CA ALA A 817 10.45 -8.52 6.01
C ALA A 817 11.05 -7.28 5.33
N LEU A 818 12.14 -7.43 4.57
CA LEU A 818 12.79 -6.31 3.90
C LEU A 818 11.90 -5.77 2.78
N ALA A 819 11.41 -6.66 1.91
CA ALA A 819 10.47 -6.31 0.84
C ALA A 819 9.17 -5.68 1.37
N LYS A 820 8.61 -6.23 2.44
CA LYS A 820 7.38 -5.73 3.09
C LYS A 820 7.55 -4.38 3.77
N LEU A 821 8.77 -4.04 4.18
CA LEU A 821 9.16 -2.69 4.63
C LEU A 821 9.46 -1.73 3.46
N GLY A 822 9.31 -2.16 2.21
CA GLY A 822 9.67 -1.37 1.03
C GLY A 822 11.17 -1.20 0.83
N LEU A 823 11.97 -2.07 1.42
CA LEU A 823 13.42 -2.05 1.33
C LEU A 823 13.89 -3.12 0.33
N SER A 824 14.87 -2.77 -0.50
CA SER A 824 15.55 -3.72 -1.39
C SER A 824 16.86 -4.21 -0.76
N PRO A 825 17.25 -5.48 -0.95
CA PRO A 825 18.57 -5.97 -0.57
C PRO A 825 19.66 -5.15 -1.26
N ARG A 826 20.59 -4.59 -0.49
CA ARG A 826 21.68 -3.75 -1.01
C ARG A 826 22.76 -3.52 0.04
N THR A 827 23.93 -3.09 -0.43
CA THR A 827 25.05 -2.70 0.44
C THR A 827 25.08 -1.20 0.64
N LEU A 828 25.18 -0.78 1.91
CA LEU A 828 25.39 0.58 2.33
C LEU A 828 26.86 0.81 2.65
N LYS A 829 27.45 1.87 2.10
CA LYS A 829 28.81 2.32 2.42
C LYS A 829 28.84 3.83 2.51
N ALA A 830 29.41 4.36 3.58
CA ALA A 830 29.79 5.77 3.63
C ALA A 830 31.16 5.95 2.99
N SER A 831 31.32 6.99 2.17
CA SER A 831 32.63 7.36 1.62
C SER A 831 33.60 7.66 2.76
N VAL A 832 34.73 6.95 2.81
CA VAL A 832 35.85 7.28 3.68
C VAL A 832 36.64 8.37 2.97
N GLY A 833 36.43 9.62 3.36
CA GLY A 833 37.37 10.68 2.99
C GLY A 833 38.74 10.35 3.59
N GLY A 834 39.75 10.12 2.75
CA GLY A 834 41.15 10.13 3.21
C GLY A 834 42.01 8.88 2.97
N GLY A 835 41.66 7.97 2.07
CA GLY A 835 42.58 6.91 1.66
C GLY A 835 43.60 7.37 0.61
N GLY A 836 44.90 7.35 0.91
CA GLY A 836 45.95 7.59 -0.11
C GLY A 836 45.91 6.56 -1.27
N PRO A 837 46.61 6.80 -2.40
CA PRO A 837 46.50 5.99 -3.63
C PRO A 837 46.69 4.48 -3.45
N ALA A 838 47.52 4.09 -2.48
CA ALA A 838 47.77 2.69 -2.12
C ALA A 838 46.58 1.94 -1.51
N SER A 839 45.61 2.66 -0.94
CA SER A 839 44.39 2.06 -0.40
C SER A 839 43.32 1.81 -1.46
N LEU A 840 43.43 2.49 -2.63
CA LEU A 840 42.49 2.41 -3.76
C LEU A 840 42.76 1.22 -4.70
N VAL A 841 43.97 0.65 -4.71
CA VAL A 841 44.35 -0.44 -5.61
C VAL A 841 44.34 -1.77 -4.87
N LYS A 842 43.18 -2.43 -4.85
CA LYS A 842 42.98 -3.80 -4.35
C LYS A 842 42.23 -4.63 -5.41
N PRO A 843 42.43 -5.96 -5.45
CA PRO A 843 41.66 -6.83 -6.33
C PRO A 843 40.19 -6.84 -5.90
N GLY A 844 39.27 -6.66 -6.86
CA GLY A 844 37.84 -6.69 -6.60
C GLY A 844 37.29 -5.37 -6.05
N GLY A 845 36.20 -5.46 -5.28
CA GLY A 845 35.45 -4.32 -4.75
C GLY A 845 33.94 -4.49 -4.90
N ASP A 846 33.19 -3.46 -4.53
CA ASP A 846 31.74 -3.42 -4.69
C ASP A 846 31.36 -2.56 -5.90
N TYR A 847 30.60 -3.14 -6.82
CA TYR A 847 30.11 -2.47 -8.02
C TYR A 847 28.59 -2.59 -8.09
N ALA A 848 27.89 -1.47 -8.27
CA ALA A 848 26.43 -1.43 -8.38
C ALA A 848 25.99 -1.14 -9.81
N LEU A 849 25.08 -1.96 -10.32
CA LEU A 849 24.59 -1.86 -11.70
C LEU A 849 23.60 -0.72 -11.93
N ASP A 850 23.05 -0.13 -10.86
CA ASP A 850 22.04 0.95 -10.92
C ASP A 850 20.79 0.55 -11.72
N LEU A 851 20.36 -0.70 -11.53
CA LEU A 851 19.15 -1.27 -12.12
C LEU A 851 17.98 -1.19 -11.14
N SER A 852 16.77 -1.09 -11.70
CA SER A 852 15.52 -1.08 -10.95
C SER A 852 14.52 -2.03 -11.58
N ARG A 853 13.62 -2.60 -10.75
CA ARG A 853 12.46 -3.39 -11.22
C ARG A 853 11.42 -2.54 -11.95
N ALA A 854 11.48 -1.21 -11.85
CA ALA A 854 10.61 -0.29 -12.58
C ALA A 854 10.99 -0.15 -14.06
N LEU A 855 12.10 -0.74 -14.50
CA LEU A 855 12.51 -0.74 -15.91
C LEU A 855 11.58 -1.62 -16.73
N THR A 856 10.96 -1.04 -17.76
CA THR A 856 10.07 -1.73 -18.67
C THR A 856 10.44 -1.45 -20.13
N VAL A 857 9.88 -2.25 -21.03
CA VAL A 857 10.02 -2.18 -22.49
C VAL A 857 8.64 -2.12 -23.20
N ASP A 858 7.59 -1.88 -22.42
CA ASP A 858 6.18 -1.82 -22.83
C ASP A 858 5.86 -0.62 -23.74
N THR A 859 6.55 0.51 -23.54
CA THR A 859 6.48 1.70 -24.40
C THR A 859 7.80 1.94 -25.10
N LYS A 860 7.77 2.66 -26.24
CA LYS A 860 9.01 3.04 -26.93
C LYS A 860 9.92 3.88 -26.04
N ALA A 861 9.34 4.79 -25.26
CA ALA A 861 10.09 5.67 -24.35
C ALA A 861 10.71 4.89 -23.18
N SER A 862 9.94 4.00 -22.53
CA SER A 862 10.46 3.13 -21.47
C SER A 862 11.54 2.18 -22.01
N ALA A 863 11.36 1.59 -23.19
CA ALA A 863 12.37 0.73 -23.81
C ALA A 863 13.70 1.47 -24.09
N GLN A 864 13.65 2.73 -24.53
CA GLN A 864 14.85 3.55 -24.76
C GLN A 864 15.59 3.87 -23.45
N LEU A 865 14.85 4.25 -22.41
CA LEU A 865 15.40 4.48 -21.07
C LEU A 865 16.08 3.21 -20.53
N THR A 866 15.37 2.08 -20.58
CA THR A 866 15.85 0.76 -20.13
C THR A 866 17.11 0.34 -20.88
N LEU A 867 17.15 0.51 -22.21
CA LEU A 867 18.34 0.23 -23.00
C LEU A 867 19.56 1.05 -22.55
N GLY A 868 19.38 2.34 -22.22
CA GLY A 868 20.45 3.19 -21.70
C GLY A 868 20.98 2.71 -20.34
N LYS A 869 20.09 2.29 -19.44
CA LYS A 869 20.44 1.72 -18.14
C LYS A 869 21.19 0.39 -18.26
N LEU A 870 20.73 -0.52 -19.13
CA LEU A 870 21.40 -1.81 -19.36
C LEU A 870 22.82 -1.65 -19.92
N LYS A 871 23.03 -0.73 -20.86
CA LYS A 871 24.38 -0.42 -21.37
C LYS A 871 25.32 0.08 -20.28
N SER A 872 24.80 0.90 -19.36
CA SER A 872 25.55 1.39 -18.21
C SER A 872 25.90 0.25 -17.26
N ALA A 873 24.93 -0.63 -16.94
CA ALA A 873 25.14 -1.81 -16.12
C ALA A 873 26.20 -2.77 -16.70
N ILE A 874 26.17 -3.01 -18.01
CA ILE A 874 27.18 -3.84 -18.70
C ILE A 874 28.59 -3.27 -18.53
N SER A 875 28.76 -1.96 -18.72
CA SER A 875 30.04 -1.28 -18.52
C SER A 875 30.55 -1.42 -17.07
N ILE A 876 29.64 -1.34 -16.10
CA ILE A 876 29.97 -1.53 -14.68
C ILE A 876 30.37 -2.97 -14.38
N ALA A 877 29.66 -3.97 -14.90
CA ALA A 877 30.00 -5.38 -14.74
C ALA A 877 31.38 -5.71 -15.35
N GLN A 878 31.69 -5.17 -16.53
CA GLN A 878 33.01 -5.28 -17.16
C GLN A 878 34.10 -4.62 -16.31
N SER A 879 33.81 -3.47 -15.72
CA SER A 879 34.72 -2.77 -14.79
C SER A 879 34.97 -3.58 -13.53
N GLY A 880 33.93 -4.22 -12.98
CA GLY A 880 34.02 -5.16 -11.85
C GLY A 880 34.92 -6.34 -12.18
N TYR A 881 34.75 -6.99 -13.33
CA TYR A 881 35.67 -8.05 -13.77
C TYR A 881 37.12 -7.54 -13.91
N ARG A 882 37.34 -6.39 -14.56
CA ARG A 882 38.68 -5.79 -14.71
C ARG A 882 39.32 -5.44 -13.37
N SER A 883 38.52 -5.21 -12.32
CA SER A 883 39.02 -4.94 -10.98
C SER A 883 39.77 -6.13 -10.36
N LEU A 884 39.49 -7.37 -10.79
CA LEU A 884 40.13 -8.59 -10.30
C LEU A 884 41.55 -8.79 -10.84
N TYR A 885 41.92 -8.08 -11.91
CA TYR A 885 43.18 -8.24 -12.63
C TYR A 885 44.10 -7.04 -12.47
N TRP A 886 45.40 -7.28 -12.50
CA TRP A 886 46.38 -6.21 -12.52
C TRP A 886 46.46 -5.54 -13.91
N ASP A 887 46.61 -4.21 -13.97
CA ASP A 887 46.85 -3.48 -15.22
C ASP A 887 47.85 -2.31 -15.04
N GLN A 888 48.34 -1.78 -16.16
CA GLN A 888 49.31 -0.68 -16.17
C GLN A 888 48.76 0.64 -15.61
N THR A 889 47.43 0.85 -15.65
CA THR A 889 46.80 2.06 -15.12
C THR A 889 46.79 2.09 -13.59
N LYS A 890 46.64 0.92 -12.96
CA LYS A 890 46.79 0.72 -11.51
C LYS A 890 48.23 0.94 -11.04
N ALA A 891 49.21 0.55 -11.87
CA ALA A 891 50.62 0.85 -11.61
C ALA A 891 50.89 2.38 -11.64
N ALA A 892 50.29 3.10 -12.58
CA ALA A 892 50.42 4.57 -12.71
C ALA A 892 49.75 5.33 -11.55
N LEU A 893 48.62 4.84 -11.03
CA LEU A 893 47.95 5.37 -9.84
C LEU A 893 48.81 5.27 -8.57
N LEU A 894 49.58 4.19 -8.44
CA LEU A 894 50.45 3.93 -7.29
C LEU A 894 51.81 4.62 -7.38
N SER A 895 52.27 4.95 -8.58
CA SER A 895 53.54 5.65 -8.80
C SER A 895 53.44 7.17 -8.67
N GLY A 896 52.23 7.72 -8.39
CA GLY A 896 52.01 9.15 -8.22
C GLY A 896 51.98 9.95 -9.53
N ASN A 897 52.07 9.29 -10.69
CA ASN A 897 52.14 9.94 -12.01
C ASN A 897 50.75 10.32 -12.54
N SER A 898 49.94 10.94 -11.68
CA SER A 898 48.57 11.34 -11.98
C SER A 898 48.50 12.84 -12.25
N ARG A 899 48.65 13.24 -13.53
CA ARG A 899 47.88 14.34 -14.19
C ARG A 899 48.33 14.77 -15.59
N GLY A 900 49.43 14.29 -16.14
CA GLY A 900 49.75 14.45 -17.57
C GLY A 900 49.34 13.22 -18.38
N ASP A 901 48.94 13.40 -19.63
CA ASP A 901 49.08 12.37 -20.68
C ASP A 901 47.90 11.48 -21.14
N ARG A 902 46.64 11.79 -20.83
CA ARG A 902 45.56 11.30 -21.73
C ARG A 902 45.35 12.16 -22.98
N TYR A 903 45.64 13.46 -22.89
CA TYR A 903 45.40 14.39 -24.00
C TYR A 903 46.58 14.47 -24.98
N THR A 904 47.80 14.25 -24.49
CA THR A 904 49.04 14.28 -25.28
C THR A 904 49.32 12.93 -25.93
N GLU A 905 49.16 11.77 -25.25
CA GLU A 905 49.34 10.45 -25.88
C GLU A 905 48.38 10.23 -27.05
N SER A 906 47.10 10.60 -26.91
CA SER A 906 46.13 10.53 -28.00
C SER A 906 46.46 11.48 -29.14
N ARG A 907 46.99 12.69 -28.85
CA ARG A 907 47.46 13.62 -29.87
C ARG A 907 48.71 13.11 -30.57
N THR A 908 49.69 12.53 -29.88
CA THR A 908 50.89 11.96 -30.52
C THR A 908 50.57 10.71 -31.34
N ALA A 909 49.63 9.88 -30.92
CA ALA A 909 49.14 8.76 -31.73
C ALA A 909 48.42 9.27 -32.99
N ALA A 910 47.61 10.32 -32.87
CA ALA A 910 46.95 10.97 -34.00
C ALA A 910 47.95 11.69 -34.93
N TYR A 911 48.99 12.35 -34.39
CA TYR A 911 50.05 12.98 -35.18
C TYR A 911 50.95 11.96 -35.86
N ARG A 912 51.27 10.82 -35.22
CA ARG A 912 52.01 9.72 -35.87
C ARG A 912 51.18 9.06 -36.98
N ALA A 913 49.87 8.89 -36.77
CA ALA A 913 48.96 8.40 -37.80
C ALA A 913 48.76 9.40 -38.95
N ALA A 914 48.79 10.71 -38.67
CA ALA A 914 48.74 11.76 -39.69
C ALA A 914 50.06 11.89 -40.47
N LEU A 915 51.21 11.77 -39.78
CA LEU A 915 52.54 11.80 -40.42
C LEU A 915 52.75 10.59 -41.34
N ALA A 916 52.30 9.40 -40.92
CA ALA A 916 52.37 8.18 -41.72
C ALA A 916 51.48 8.22 -42.99
N ARG A 917 50.44 9.07 -43.01
CA ARG A 917 49.59 9.32 -44.18
C ARG A 917 50.13 10.43 -45.09
N LEU A 918 51.07 11.24 -44.61
CA LEU A 918 51.77 12.25 -45.38
C LEU A 918 53.07 11.72 -46.01
N SER A 919 53.56 10.57 -45.52
CA SER A 919 54.73 9.87 -46.05
C SER A 919 54.38 8.62 -46.87
N SER A 920 53.13 8.47 -47.30
CA SER A 920 52.63 7.37 -48.15
C SER A 920 52.03 7.91 -49.44
#